data_AF-A0A0M0WBW5-F1
#
_entry.id   AF-A0A0M0WBW5-F1
#
_cell.length_a   1.000
_cell.length_b   1.000
_cell.length_c   1.000
_cell.angle_alpha   90.00
_cell.angle_beta   90.00
_cell.angle_gamma   90.00
#
_symmetry.space_group_name_H-M   'P 1'
#
loop_
_entity.id
_entity.type
_entity.pdbx_description
1 polymer ?
#
loop_
_entity_poly.entity_id
_entity_poly.type
_entity_poly.pdbx_seq_one_letter_code
_entity_poly.pdbx_strand_id
1 'polypeptide(L)'
;MKKTSLLVMSILLIISQLSLSNLPVYANSDSEEDYVTRDVDNGVSIWRYNGLSKDIVIPSEIKGKPVVEIGGFAFSDMSLKSVKIPSSVTTIGFKAFNNNLLENVEIPLGVENIGDHAFAVNKLTSVEIPSSVTTIGDAAFSANKLTSVEIPPSVKTISKAAFYSNQLTSVNIPSSVTTIGEEAFSRNKLSNVEIPSSVKTIGMRAFQHNQLTSVDIRSSVTTIEKSAFGFNQLTSVEIPSSVKIIGTGAFSRNKLNFVIFHGTPQLDSDYTGGPFSYQFKDNDFFKGWFEDPNLTIKWTESVSQPITIYSEWKKSYYNVNFDSDGGSEVSAKVVLEKELLSSPATPLKDGHTFVGWYKDKELSEAWDFAKDVVTKNLTLFAKWMKYETPEPSYTVTFDSDGGSEVTPEEVKEGELVKTPTAPTKEGYTFAGWYKDNELSEAWDFAKDVVIENVTLYAKWTKDETSELSYTVTFNSNGGSEVSAKEVVEEELLPLPATPVKDGNTFAGWYKDEELIEGWDFAKDVVTKNVTLYAKWTKDETSELSYTVSFDSNGGSEVSAIEVVERELLPSPATPVKDGHTFASWYKDIGHTTAWDFVKDRVSENITLYAKWTKDNTSEGGSGGSTLIYTVTFDSNGGSKVSSQTVAYRELLKVSSNPAKEGHIFAGWFKDKELTTEWDFAKDEVTSNTTLYAKWTKDNTSEPRYTVIFDSNGGSRTPSQTVAYRELLKAPSNPAKEGHIFAGWFKDVELTKTWDFAKDAVTENLTLYAKWKKESKECQTTFKDIDNNWAKDMIEEIASRCIIKGYPDGTFRPNDMIQRQHVVLMIERALPLTQLREAVSFLDVPHSHPYYQQITLLQQAGIIDGSNGAFRPNAYITRAQMAKMMVLAFGLTPEGNSTFKDVDPSHWASGYIATLADHNIVLGDENGNFRPNENLTRAQFTAFMYRALGL
;
A
#
# COMPACT_ATOMS: atom_id res chain seq x y z
N MET A 1 -63.01 -52.03 2.12
CA MET A 1 -62.17 -52.82 1.20
C MET A 1 -61.77 -51.94 0.02
N LYS A 2 -60.45 -51.85 -0.28
CA LYS A 2 -59.77 -51.59 -1.58
C LYS A 2 -60.04 -50.25 -2.31
N LYS A 3 -59.04 -49.35 -2.49
CA LYS A 3 -58.02 -49.25 -3.59
C LYS A 3 -58.69 -49.06 -4.97
N THR A 4 -58.38 -48.13 -5.89
CA THR A 4 -57.11 -47.60 -6.49
C THR A 4 -57.54 -46.59 -7.61
N SER A 5 -56.99 -45.37 -7.81
CA SER A 5 -55.76 -44.94 -8.54
C SER A 5 -55.96 -44.36 -9.97
N LEU A 6 -55.35 -43.17 -10.19
CA LEU A 6 -54.75 -42.56 -11.43
C LEU A 6 -55.62 -42.08 -12.63
N LEU A 7 -55.46 -40.81 -13.05
CA LEU A 7 -54.55 -40.38 -14.15
C LEU A 7 -54.50 -38.82 -14.33
N VAL A 8 -53.32 -38.33 -14.72
CA VAL A 8 -52.82 -36.96 -15.01
C VAL A 8 -52.89 -36.74 -16.56
N MET A 9 -53.14 -35.58 -17.21
CA MET A 9 -52.30 -34.37 -17.43
C MET A 9 -52.93 -33.48 -18.55
N SER A 10 -52.69 -32.13 -18.57
CA SER A 10 -52.53 -31.17 -19.72
C SER A 10 -52.97 -29.72 -19.31
N ILE A 11 -52.10 -28.72 -19.04
CA ILE A 11 -51.27 -27.77 -19.85
C ILE A 11 -51.90 -26.35 -20.12
N LEU A 12 -51.20 -25.30 -19.62
CA LEU A 12 -50.95 -23.86 -20.01
C LEU A 12 -52.07 -22.91 -20.53
N LEU A 13 -52.30 -21.73 -19.88
CA LEU A 13 -51.80 -20.32 -20.14
C LEU A 13 -52.35 -19.66 -21.44
N ILE A 14 -52.97 -18.45 -21.56
CA ILE A 14 -52.68 -17.09 -21.03
C ILE A 14 -53.83 -16.07 -21.33
N ILE A 15 -54.17 -15.25 -20.32
CA ILE A 15 -54.33 -13.77 -20.19
C ILE A 15 -55.23 -12.94 -21.15
N SER A 16 -56.14 -12.14 -20.56
CA SER A 16 -56.17 -10.67 -20.77
C SER A 16 -56.94 -9.91 -19.67
N GLN A 17 -56.23 -8.94 -19.08
CA GLN A 17 -56.71 -7.67 -18.49
C GLN A 17 -57.66 -7.68 -17.29
N LEU A 18 -57.09 -7.45 -16.10
CA LEU A 18 -57.66 -6.52 -15.11
C LEU A 18 -56.54 -5.94 -14.25
N SER A 19 -56.53 -4.61 -14.21
CA SER A 19 -55.73 -3.75 -13.35
C SER A 19 -55.88 -4.13 -11.88
N LEU A 20 -54.74 -4.39 -11.22
CA LEU A 20 -54.59 -4.37 -9.77
C LEU A 20 -53.34 -3.53 -9.44
N SER A 21 -53.37 -2.26 -9.86
CA SER A 21 -52.56 -1.21 -9.23
C SER A 21 -53.24 -0.82 -7.91
N ASN A 22 -52.52 -0.97 -6.80
CA ASN A 22 -52.89 -0.73 -5.39
C ASN A 22 -53.42 -1.94 -4.60
N LEU A 23 -52.62 -3.01 -4.53
CA LEU A 23 -52.51 -3.73 -3.25
C LEU A 23 -51.39 -3.06 -2.44
N PRO A 24 -51.55 -2.82 -1.13
CA PRO A 24 -50.45 -2.34 -0.32
C PRO A 24 -49.33 -3.36 -0.44
N VAL A 25 -48.12 -2.88 -0.74
CA VAL A 25 -46.89 -3.62 -0.48
C VAL A 25 -46.89 -3.86 1.02
N TYR A 26 -47.42 -5.00 1.47
CA TYR A 26 -47.17 -5.48 2.82
C TYR A 26 -45.66 -5.64 2.89
N ALA A 27 -45.02 -4.79 3.68
CA ALA A 27 -43.67 -5.03 4.14
C ALA A 27 -43.59 -6.49 4.61
N ASN A 28 -42.57 -7.23 4.18
CA ASN A 28 -42.21 -8.56 4.68
C ASN A 28 -41.86 -8.47 6.19
N SER A 29 -42.83 -8.22 7.06
CA SER A 29 -42.66 -8.35 8.50
C SER A 29 -42.99 -9.79 8.88
N ASP A 30 -42.02 -10.49 9.44
CA ASP A 30 -42.22 -11.84 9.98
C ASP A 30 -43.33 -11.83 11.04
N SER A 31 -44.26 -12.77 10.92
CA SER A 31 -45.32 -13.01 11.89
C SER A 31 -44.95 -14.19 12.80
N GLU A 32 -45.48 -14.25 14.03
CA GLU A 32 -45.28 -15.41 14.90
C GLU A 32 -45.74 -16.74 14.25
N GLU A 33 -46.68 -16.68 13.30
CA GLU A 33 -47.19 -17.86 12.58
C GLU A 33 -46.19 -18.46 11.58
N ASP A 34 -45.18 -17.70 11.18
CA ASP A 34 -44.11 -18.16 10.30
C ASP A 34 -43.17 -19.15 11.00
N TYR A 35 -43.17 -19.19 12.34
CA TYR A 35 -42.31 -20.06 13.13
C TYR A 35 -43.07 -21.31 13.61
N VAL A 36 -42.67 -22.48 13.12
CA VAL A 36 -43.17 -23.77 13.61
C VAL A 36 -42.34 -24.18 14.82
N THR A 37 -42.96 -24.14 16.00
CA THR A 37 -42.30 -24.42 17.28
C THR A 37 -42.73 -25.74 17.91
N ARG A 38 -41.90 -26.25 18.84
CA ARG A 38 -42.21 -27.33 19.78
C ARG A 38 -41.88 -26.90 21.20
N ASP A 39 -42.69 -27.32 22.16
CA ASP A 39 -42.39 -27.12 23.58
C ASP A 39 -41.18 -27.96 23.99
N VAL A 40 -40.23 -27.32 24.69
CA VAL A 40 -39.04 -27.95 25.28
C VAL A 40 -38.89 -27.47 26.72
N ASP A 41 -37.96 -28.07 27.46
CA ASP A 41 -37.67 -27.63 28.82
C ASP A 41 -37.28 -26.14 28.83
N ASN A 42 -37.94 -25.37 29.69
CA ASN A 42 -37.73 -23.92 29.87
C ASN A 42 -38.08 -23.01 28.67
N GLY A 43 -38.80 -23.49 27.65
CA GLY A 43 -39.22 -22.61 26.55
C GLY A 43 -39.76 -23.33 25.32
N VAL A 44 -39.47 -22.78 24.14
CA VAL A 44 -39.79 -23.37 22.83
C VAL A 44 -38.55 -23.53 21.95
N SER A 45 -38.56 -24.58 21.13
CA SER A 45 -37.61 -24.83 20.04
C SER A 45 -38.25 -24.46 18.71
N ILE A 46 -37.57 -23.66 17.88
CA ILE A 46 -37.99 -23.40 16.50
C ILE A 46 -37.54 -24.56 15.64
N TRP A 47 -38.48 -25.38 15.14
CA TRP A 47 -38.18 -26.55 14.33
C TRP A 47 -38.16 -26.23 12.83
N ARG A 48 -38.92 -25.22 12.38
CA ARG A 48 -38.98 -24.81 10.97
C ARG A 48 -39.47 -23.37 10.86
N TYR A 49 -38.85 -22.58 10.00
CA TYR A 49 -39.37 -21.28 9.59
C TYR A 49 -39.99 -21.40 8.19
N ASN A 50 -41.21 -20.89 8.04
CA ASN A 50 -42.05 -20.96 6.83
C ASN A 50 -42.20 -19.59 6.15
N GLY A 51 -41.70 -18.52 6.76
CA GLY A 51 -41.86 -17.17 6.23
C GLY A 51 -41.01 -16.90 5.00
N LEU A 52 -41.30 -15.76 4.36
CA LEU A 52 -40.65 -15.35 3.10
C LEU A 52 -39.48 -14.38 3.31
N SER A 53 -39.34 -13.79 4.50
CA SER A 53 -38.24 -12.87 4.79
C SER A 53 -36.89 -13.56 4.65
N LYS A 54 -35.89 -12.78 4.26
CA LYS A 54 -34.48 -13.20 4.17
C LYS A 54 -33.62 -12.47 5.19
N ASP A 55 -34.19 -11.50 5.90
CA ASP A 55 -33.56 -10.72 6.95
C ASP A 55 -34.38 -10.96 8.22
N ILE A 56 -33.94 -11.95 9.01
CA ILE A 56 -34.74 -12.51 10.10
C ILE A 56 -34.38 -11.86 11.42
N VAL A 57 -35.38 -11.48 12.19
CA VAL A 57 -35.24 -11.18 13.63
C VAL A 57 -36.03 -12.21 14.39
N ILE A 58 -35.35 -13.21 14.95
CA ILE A 58 -36.03 -14.28 15.71
C ILE A 58 -36.62 -13.67 16.99
N PRO A 59 -37.94 -13.78 17.24
CA PRO A 59 -38.54 -13.28 18.46
C PRO A 59 -37.94 -13.93 19.70
N SER A 60 -37.76 -13.15 20.78
CA SER A 60 -37.30 -13.70 22.07
C SER A 60 -38.35 -14.59 22.73
N GLU A 61 -39.63 -14.43 22.37
CA GLU A 61 -40.74 -15.23 22.84
C GLU A 61 -41.69 -15.55 21.67
N ILE A 62 -42.30 -16.73 21.67
CA ILE A 62 -43.37 -17.12 20.76
C ILE A 62 -44.51 -17.67 21.60
N LYS A 63 -45.73 -17.13 21.44
CA LYS A 63 -46.90 -17.48 22.27
C LYS A 63 -46.64 -17.36 23.79
N GLY A 64 -45.88 -16.34 24.19
CA GLY A 64 -45.56 -16.04 25.60
C GLY A 64 -44.58 -17.01 26.25
N LYS A 65 -43.87 -17.82 25.47
CA LYS A 65 -42.79 -18.71 25.94
C LYS A 65 -41.46 -18.29 25.33
N PRO A 66 -40.35 -18.28 26.10
CA PRO A 66 -39.05 -17.89 25.59
C PRO A 66 -38.55 -18.86 24.51
N VAL A 67 -37.93 -18.33 23.46
CA VAL A 67 -37.26 -19.11 22.43
C VAL A 67 -35.88 -19.50 22.95
N VAL A 68 -35.69 -20.77 23.28
CA VAL A 68 -34.47 -21.28 23.94
C VAL A 68 -33.62 -22.15 23.02
N GLU A 69 -34.19 -22.64 21.92
CA GLU A 69 -33.50 -23.53 20.99
C GLU A 69 -33.87 -23.20 19.54
N ILE A 70 -32.86 -23.26 18.67
CA ILE A 70 -33.06 -23.32 17.23
C ILE A 70 -32.83 -24.76 16.79
N GLY A 71 -33.91 -25.45 16.46
CA GLY A 71 -33.89 -26.85 16.09
C GLY A 71 -33.11 -27.12 14.81
N GLY A 72 -32.80 -28.39 14.59
CA GLY A 72 -32.07 -28.80 13.39
C GLY A 72 -32.84 -28.46 12.11
N PHE A 73 -32.13 -28.00 11.09
CA PHE A 73 -32.66 -27.54 9.80
C PHE A 73 -33.64 -26.35 9.84
N ALA A 74 -33.85 -25.71 10.99
CA ALA A 74 -34.92 -24.72 11.17
C ALA A 74 -34.91 -23.60 10.12
N PHE A 75 -33.72 -23.17 9.70
CA PHE A 75 -33.47 -22.13 8.71
C PHE A 75 -32.52 -22.59 7.58
N SER A 76 -32.44 -23.89 7.30
CA SER A 76 -31.55 -24.44 6.24
C SER A 76 -32.08 -24.12 4.84
N ASP A 77 -31.18 -23.83 3.89
CA ASP A 77 -31.50 -23.67 2.46
C ASP A 77 -32.51 -22.55 2.15
N MET A 78 -32.57 -21.53 3.00
CA MET A 78 -33.58 -20.47 2.90
C MET A 78 -33.09 -19.22 2.15
N SER A 79 -31.83 -19.18 1.74
CA SER A 79 -31.17 -17.99 1.16
C SER A 79 -31.22 -16.76 2.08
N LEU A 80 -31.12 -16.97 3.40
CA LEU A 80 -31.08 -15.88 4.38
C LEU A 80 -29.87 -14.99 4.16
N LYS A 81 -30.07 -13.67 4.24
CA LYS A 81 -29.03 -12.64 4.16
C LYS A 81 -28.59 -12.19 5.55
N SER A 82 -29.51 -12.12 6.52
CA SER A 82 -29.21 -11.79 7.90
C SER A 82 -30.12 -12.53 8.88
N VAL A 83 -29.60 -12.74 10.09
CA VAL A 83 -30.37 -13.27 11.22
C VAL A 83 -29.93 -12.61 12.53
N LYS A 84 -30.90 -12.20 13.37
CA LYS A 84 -30.68 -11.86 14.76
C LYS A 84 -31.24 -12.96 15.65
N ILE A 85 -30.36 -13.54 16.47
CA ILE A 85 -30.70 -14.62 17.41
C ILE A 85 -30.89 -13.99 18.80
N PRO A 86 -32.01 -14.24 19.50
CA PRO A 86 -32.28 -13.65 20.81
C PRO A 86 -31.39 -14.28 21.88
N SER A 87 -31.09 -13.52 22.94
CA SER A 87 -30.22 -13.92 24.04
C SER A 87 -30.73 -15.09 24.88
N SER A 88 -32.01 -15.43 24.77
CA SER A 88 -32.63 -16.58 25.40
C SER A 88 -32.20 -17.93 24.79
N VAL A 89 -31.65 -17.93 23.57
CA VAL A 89 -31.22 -19.16 22.89
C VAL A 89 -29.95 -19.71 23.53
N THR A 90 -30.01 -20.98 23.95
CA THR A 90 -28.89 -21.71 24.52
C THR A 90 -28.35 -22.81 23.60
N THR A 91 -29.13 -23.23 22.59
CA THR A 91 -28.78 -24.32 21.69
C THR A 91 -29.08 -23.98 20.23
N ILE A 92 -28.10 -24.19 19.34
CA ILE A 92 -28.24 -24.09 17.89
C ILE A 92 -28.01 -25.48 17.29
N GLY A 93 -29.05 -26.05 16.69
CA GLY A 93 -29.09 -27.44 16.25
C GLY A 93 -28.36 -27.75 14.94
N PHE A 94 -28.34 -29.04 14.62
CA PHE A 94 -27.76 -29.59 13.39
C PHE A 94 -28.29 -28.87 12.14
N LYS A 95 -27.40 -28.30 11.33
CA LYS A 95 -27.75 -27.57 10.10
C LYS A 95 -28.75 -26.41 10.28
N ALA A 96 -28.89 -25.85 11.49
CA ALA A 96 -29.88 -24.82 11.78
C ALA A 96 -29.90 -23.68 10.74
N PHE A 97 -28.73 -23.19 10.30
CA PHE A 97 -28.55 -22.12 9.32
C PHE A 97 -27.70 -22.55 8.11
N ASN A 98 -27.67 -23.84 7.78
CA ASN A 98 -26.86 -24.36 6.67
C ASN A 98 -27.33 -23.82 5.30
N ASN A 99 -26.38 -23.63 4.38
CA ASN A 99 -26.64 -23.25 2.99
C ASN A 99 -27.48 -21.97 2.83
N ASN A 100 -26.98 -20.87 3.39
CA ASN A 100 -27.57 -19.54 3.29
C ASN A 100 -26.56 -18.52 2.73
N LEU A 101 -26.91 -17.24 2.80
CA LEU A 101 -26.11 -16.12 2.31
C LEU A 101 -25.67 -15.20 3.45
N LEU A 102 -25.60 -15.70 4.68
CA LEU A 102 -25.25 -14.91 5.87
C LEU A 102 -23.82 -14.40 5.74
N GLU A 103 -23.64 -13.08 5.83
CA GLU A 103 -22.32 -12.43 5.85
C GLU A 103 -21.81 -12.20 7.28
N ASN A 104 -22.74 -12.06 8.24
CA ASN A 104 -22.45 -11.89 9.65
C ASN A 104 -23.50 -12.64 10.48
N VAL A 105 -23.11 -13.10 11.66
CA VAL A 105 -24.03 -13.64 12.67
C VAL A 105 -23.49 -13.33 14.06
N GLU A 106 -24.37 -12.84 14.94
CA GLU A 106 -24.08 -12.70 16.36
C GLU A 106 -24.61 -13.95 17.07
N ILE A 107 -23.71 -14.75 17.62
CA ILE A 107 -24.08 -15.93 18.42
C ILE A 107 -24.21 -15.47 19.88
N PRO A 108 -25.39 -15.62 20.51
CA PRO A 108 -25.59 -15.13 21.87
C PRO A 108 -24.65 -15.76 22.90
N LEU A 109 -24.27 -14.97 23.91
CA LEU A 109 -23.36 -15.41 24.99
C LEU A 109 -23.88 -16.61 25.81
N GLY A 110 -25.18 -16.88 25.78
CA GLY A 110 -25.81 -18.02 26.46
C GLY A 110 -25.76 -19.33 25.67
N VAL A 111 -25.27 -19.33 24.42
CA VAL A 111 -25.21 -20.54 23.60
C VAL A 111 -24.13 -21.47 24.11
N GLU A 112 -24.52 -22.67 24.53
CA GLU A 112 -23.61 -23.70 25.05
C GLU A 112 -23.23 -24.71 23.96
N ASN A 113 -24.11 -24.91 22.97
CA ASN A 113 -23.99 -25.95 21.95
C ASN A 113 -24.23 -25.39 20.54
N ILE A 114 -23.26 -25.63 19.65
CA ILE A 114 -23.36 -25.37 18.21
C ILE A 114 -23.27 -26.71 17.49
N GLY A 115 -24.40 -27.17 16.94
CA GLY A 115 -24.54 -28.45 16.29
C GLY A 115 -23.80 -28.57 14.97
N ASP A 116 -23.68 -29.80 14.46
CA ASP A 116 -22.93 -30.06 13.23
C ASP A 116 -23.52 -29.28 12.06
N HIS A 117 -22.65 -28.73 11.22
CA HIS A 117 -22.99 -27.93 10.04
C HIS A 117 -23.91 -26.72 10.33
N ALA A 118 -24.08 -26.29 11.59
CA ALA A 118 -25.04 -25.25 11.98
C ALA A 118 -24.95 -23.98 11.12
N PHE A 119 -23.74 -23.53 10.80
CA PHE A 119 -23.47 -22.34 9.97
C PHE A 119 -22.69 -22.67 8.69
N ALA A 120 -22.67 -23.93 8.25
CA ALA A 120 -21.92 -24.33 7.07
C ALA A 120 -22.51 -23.76 5.77
N VAL A 121 -21.67 -23.52 4.76
CA VAL A 121 -22.07 -23.02 3.43
C VAL A 121 -22.81 -21.69 3.56
N ASN A 122 -22.08 -20.69 4.05
CA ASN A 122 -22.55 -19.30 4.17
C ASN A 122 -21.50 -18.35 3.57
N LYS A 123 -21.62 -17.05 3.85
CA LYS A 123 -20.66 -16.03 3.42
C LYS A 123 -19.98 -15.34 4.60
N LEU A 124 -19.96 -15.97 5.78
CA LEU A 124 -19.46 -15.36 7.02
C LEU A 124 -18.00 -14.95 6.84
N THR A 125 -17.70 -13.68 7.11
CA THR A 125 -16.31 -13.16 7.10
C THR A 125 -15.66 -13.18 8.48
N SER A 126 -16.48 -13.15 9.53
CA SER A 126 -16.08 -13.26 10.93
C SER A 126 -17.16 -13.98 11.73
N VAL A 127 -16.76 -14.57 12.86
CA VAL A 127 -17.69 -15.13 13.85
C VAL A 127 -17.06 -15.04 15.23
N GLU A 128 -17.85 -14.59 16.21
CA GLU A 128 -17.49 -14.67 17.63
C GLU A 128 -18.12 -15.92 18.22
N ILE A 129 -17.29 -16.85 18.71
CA ILE A 129 -17.75 -18.06 19.38
C ILE A 129 -17.83 -17.76 20.88
N PRO A 130 -19.00 -17.89 21.53
CA PRO A 130 -19.14 -17.61 22.95
C PRO A 130 -18.26 -18.49 23.85
N SER A 131 -17.79 -17.94 24.98
CA SER A 131 -16.98 -18.67 25.97
C SER A 131 -17.73 -19.79 26.70
N SER A 132 -19.06 -19.84 26.59
CA SER A 132 -19.90 -20.95 27.08
C SER A 132 -19.80 -22.18 26.19
N VAL A 133 -19.37 -22.05 24.94
CA VAL A 133 -19.25 -23.17 24.00
C VAL A 133 -18.09 -24.07 24.42
N THR A 134 -18.36 -25.34 24.67
CA THR A 134 -17.35 -26.35 25.04
C THR A 134 -16.95 -27.26 23.88
N THR A 135 -17.83 -27.39 22.89
CA THR A 135 -17.64 -28.22 21.69
C THR A 135 -18.17 -27.47 20.46
N ILE A 136 -17.38 -27.46 19.40
CA ILE A 136 -17.79 -26.98 18.07
C ILE A 136 -18.15 -28.21 17.24
N GLY A 137 -19.40 -28.31 16.78
CA GLY A 137 -19.89 -29.46 16.00
C GLY A 137 -19.12 -29.69 14.69
N ASP A 138 -19.29 -30.89 14.13
CA ASP A 138 -18.67 -31.28 12.87
C ASP A 138 -19.08 -30.33 11.75
N ALA A 139 -18.10 -29.78 11.04
CA ALA A 139 -18.29 -28.81 9.96
C ALA A 139 -19.12 -27.57 10.34
N ALA A 140 -19.26 -27.23 11.62
CA ALA A 140 -20.16 -26.16 12.09
C ALA A 140 -19.97 -24.82 11.34
N PHE A 141 -18.72 -24.46 10.99
CA PHE A 141 -18.38 -23.23 10.27
C PHE A 141 -17.70 -23.50 8.91
N SER A 142 -17.92 -24.68 8.33
CA SER A 142 -17.33 -25.10 7.06
C SER A 142 -17.85 -24.28 5.86
N ALA A 143 -17.02 -24.10 4.83
CA ALA A 143 -17.38 -23.44 3.57
C ALA A 143 -17.93 -22.02 3.77
N ASN A 144 -17.18 -21.20 4.52
CA ASN A 144 -17.46 -19.79 4.74
C ASN A 144 -16.32 -18.93 4.15
N LYS A 145 -16.27 -17.64 4.51
CA LYS A 145 -15.21 -16.70 4.11
C LYS A 145 -14.43 -16.18 5.32
N LEU A 146 -14.39 -16.95 6.42
CA LEU A 146 -13.77 -16.51 7.67
C LEU A 146 -12.29 -16.19 7.43
N THR A 147 -11.87 -14.98 7.76
CA THR A 147 -10.45 -14.57 7.67
C THR A 147 -9.71 -14.77 8.99
N SER A 148 -10.45 -14.76 10.10
CA SER A 148 -9.96 -15.06 11.45
C SER A 148 -11.06 -15.76 12.25
N VAL A 149 -10.65 -16.47 13.31
CA VAL A 149 -11.55 -17.02 14.32
C VAL A 149 -10.83 -17.07 15.67
N GLU A 150 -11.51 -16.64 16.72
CA GLU A 150 -11.06 -16.84 18.09
C GLU A 150 -11.74 -18.10 18.65
N ILE A 151 -10.92 -19.11 18.98
CA ILE A 151 -11.42 -20.35 19.59
C ILE A 151 -11.38 -20.18 21.10
N PRO A 152 -12.52 -20.27 21.81
CA PRO A 152 -12.56 -20.01 23.25
C PRO A 152 -11.77 -21.05 24.06
N PRO A 153 -11.15 -20.66 25.19
CA PRO A 153 -10.42 -21.59 26.08
C PRO A 153 -11.28 -22.68 26.74
N SER A 154 -12.61 -22.57 26.67
CA SER A 154 -13.57 -23.60 27.08
C SER A 154 -13.58 -24.80 26.13
N VAL A 155 -13.17 -24.61 24.87
CA VAL A 155 -13.22 -25.66 23.84
C VAL A 155 -12.17 -26.73 24.13
N LYS A 156 -12.61 -27.99 24.17
CA LYS A 156 -11.73 -29.17 24.36
C LYS A 156 -11.42 -29.91 23.07
N THR A 157 -12.35 -29.90 22.13
CA THR A 157 -12.27 -30.62 20.87
C THR A 157 -12.65 -29.69 19.73
N ILE A 158 -11.79 -29.63 18.71
CA ILE A 158 -12.13 -29.05 17.41
C ILE A 158 -12.53 -30.21 16.52
N SER A 159 -13.82 -30.36 16.26
CA SER A 159 -14.37 -31.55 15.61
C SER A 159 -14.10 -31.59 14.11
N LYS A 160 -14.54 -32.66 13.43
CA LYS A 160 -14.20 -32.91 12.03
C LYS A 160 -14.66 -31.75 11.15
N ALA A 161 -13.77 -31.26 10.30
CA ALA A 161 -14.02 -30.20 9.32
C ALA A 161 -14.59 -28.89 9.89
N ALA A 162 -14.50 -28.63 11.19
CA ALA A 162 -15.15 -27.51 11.87
C ALA A 162 -14.96 -26.15 11.16
N PHE A 163 -13.75 -25.90 10.63
CA PHE A 163 -13.38 -24.70 9.88
C PHE A 163 -12.87 -25.00 8.46
N TYR A 164 -13.30 -26.12 7.87
CA TYR A 164 -12.92 -26.52 6.51
C TYR A 164 -13.31 -25.47 5.46
N SER A 165 -12.46 -25.25 4.45
CA SER A 165 -12.75 -24.39 3.29
C SER A 165 -13.14 -22.96 3.67
N ASN A 166 -12.29 -22.29 4.44
CA ASN A 166 -12.40 -20.88 4.82
C ASN A 166 -11.23 -20.06 4.24
N GLN A 167 -11.01 -18.84 4.74
CA GLN A 167 -9.92 -17.95 4.33
C GLN A 167 -8.99 -17.61 5.50
N LEU A 168 -8.93 -18.46 6.53
CA LEU A 168 -8.16 -18.18 7.74
C LEU A 168 -6.68 -18.00 7.40
N THR A 169 -6.09 -16.86 7.79
CA THR A 169 -4.66 -16.58 7.61
C THR A 169 -3.85 -16.93 8.86
N SER A 170 -4.50 -16.93 10.03
CA SER A 170 -3.97 -17.37 11.30
C SER A 170 -5.07 -18.03 12.14
N VAL A 171 -4.67 -18.84 13.12
CA VAL A 171 -5.58 -19.39 14.13
C VAL A 171 -4.82 -19.57 15.44
N ASN A 172 -5.42 -19.14 16.54
CA ASN A 172 -4.95 -19.45 17.89
C ASN A 172 -5.71 -20.66 18.42
N ILE A 173 -5.03 -21.80 18.57
CA ILE A 173 -5.62 -23.02 19.14
C ILE A 173 -5.30 -23.01 20.64
N PRO A 174 -6.30 -22.89 21.53
CA PRO A 174 -6.04 -22.76 22.96
C PRO A 174 -5.46 -24.04 23.56
N SER A 175 -4.70 -23.90 24.65
CA SER A 175 -4.07 -25.03 25.36
C SER A 175 -5.07 -26.04 25.93
N SER A 176 -6.35 -25.66 26.04
CA SER A 176 -7.45 -26.55 26.41
C SER A 176 -7.76 -27.64 25.38
N VAL A 177 -7.37 -27.45 24.12
CA VAL A 177 -7.69 -28.37 23.02
C VAL A 177 -6.79 -29.59 23.06
N THR A 178 -7.38 -30.76 23.27
CA THR A 178 -6.64 -32.04 23.29
C THR A 178 -6.66 -32.76 21.94
N THR A 179 -7.63 -32.43 21.09
CA THR A 179 -7.91 -33.13 19.83
C THR A 179 -8.21 -32.14 18.71
N ILE A 180 -7.46 -32.25 17.61
CA ILE A 180 -7.73 -31.55 16.34
C ILE A 180 -8.27 -32.60 15.35
N GLY A 181 -9.54 -32.49 15.01
CA GLY A 181 -10.26 -33.45 14.18
C GLY A 181 -9.79 -33.50 12.72
N GLU A 182 -10.27 -34.53 12.02
CA GLU A 182 -10.07 -34.70 10.58
C GLU A 182 -10.48 -33.43 9.81
N GLU A 183 -9.64 -32.94 8.90
CA GLU A 183 -9.91 -31.77 8.04
C GLU A 183 -10.26 -30.46 8.77
N ALA A 184 -10.06 -30.37 10.10
CA ALA A 184 -10.54 -29.25 10.93
C ALA A 184 -10.18 -27.86 10.37
N PHE A 185 -8.97 -27.70 9.83
CA PHE A 185 -8.46 -26.47 9.22
C PHE A 185 -8.04 -26.65 7.76
N SER A 186 -8.52 -27.69 7.08
CA SER A 186 -8.16 -27.94 5.68
C SER A 186 -8.74 -26.89 4.73
N ARG A 187 -8.04 -26.59 3.63
CA ARG A 187 -8.40 -25.57 2.64
C ARG A 187 -8.58 -24.18 3.24
N ASN A 188 -7.54 -23.70 3.92
CA ASN A 188 -7.46 -22.34 4.44
C ASN A 188 -6.24 -21.61 3.84
N LYS A 189 -5.86 -20.46 4.41
CA LYS A 189 -4.70 -19.65 4.01
C LYS A 189 -3.68 -19.52 5.15
N LEU A 190 -3.63 -20.49 6.06
CA LEU A 190 -2.78 -20.41 7.25
C LEU A 190 -1.31 -20.40 6.81
N SER A 191 -0.56 -19.36 7.20
CA SER A 191 0.88 -19.26 6.97
C SER A 191 1.70 -19.87 8.11
N ASN A 192 1.11 -19.93 9.29
CA ASN A 192 1.67 -20.50 10.50
C ASN A 192 0.57 -21.13 11.36
N VAL A 193 0.95 -22.09 12.19
CA VAL A 193 0.09 -22.66 13.23
C VAL A 193 0.95 -23.11 14.41
N GLU A 194 0.53 -22.78 15.62
CA GLU A 194 1.08 -23.35 16.84
C GLU A 194 0.21 -24.52 17.29
N ILE A 195 0.79 -25.71 17.37
CA ILE A 195 0.13 -26.89 17.93
C ILE A 195 0.28 -26.85 19.45
N PRO A 196 -0.80 -26.83 20.25
CA PRO A 196 -0.70 -26.78 21.69
C PRO A 196 -0.12 -28.07 22.27
N SER A 197 0.56 -27.97 23.42
CA SER A 197 1.22 -29.09 24.12
C SER A 197 0.25 -30.14 24.69
N SER A 198 -1.04 -29.86 24.69
CA SER A 198 -2.10 -30.79 25.06
C SER A 198 -2.46 -31.76 23.93
N VAL A 199 -2.14 -31.42 22.68
CA VAL A 199 -2.47 -32.25 21.51
C VAL A 199 -1.56 -33.48 21.44
N LYS A 200 -2.19 -34.66 21.31
CA LYS A 200 -1.51 -35.96 21.13
C LYS A 200 -1.54 -36.45 19.68
N THR A 201 -2.65 -36.21 19.00
CA THR A 201 -2.88 -36.65 17.62
C THR A 201 -3.25 -35.46 16.75
N ILE A 202 -2.59 -35.34 15.61
CA ILE A 202 -2.95 -34.39 14.56
C ILE A 202 -3.75 -35.17 13.53
N GLY A 203 -5.06 -34.87 13.42
CA GLY A 203 -6.01 -35.64 12.63
C GLY A 203 -5.74 -35.65 11.13
N MET A 204 -6.32 -36.64 10.45
CA MET A 204 -6.21 -36.81 9.01
C MET A 204 -6.57 -35.51 8.27
N ARG A 205 -5.67 -35.05 7.38
CA ARG A 205 -5.83 -33.81 6.61
C ARG A 205 -6.07 -32.54 7.43
N ALA A 206 -5.82 -32.53 8.75
CA ALA A 206 -6.18 -31.42 9.64
C ALA A 206 -5.75 -30.03 9.12
N PHE A 207 -4.55 -29.92 8.54
CA PHE A 207 -3.98 -28.71 7.97
C PHE A 207 -3.68 -28.82 6.46
N GLN A 208 -4.36 -29.72 5.75
CA GLN A 208 -4.13 -29.90 4.31
C GLN A 208 -4.52 -28.64 3.51
N HIS A 209 -3.82 -28.35 2.40
CA HIS A 209 -4.15 -27.21 1.52
C HIS A 209 -4.15 -25.86 2.27
N ASN A 210 -3.02 -25.56 2.91
CA ASN A 210 -2.75 -24.28 3.56
C ASN A 210 -1.47 -23.66 2.95
N GLN A 211 -0.95 -22.61 3.59
CA GLN A 211 0.25 -21.89 3.16
C GLN A 211 1.38 -22.01 4.19
N LEU A 212 1.38 -23.07 5.02
CA LEU A 212 2.33 -23.21 6.12
C LEU A 212 3.76 -23.30 5.58
N THR A 213 4.63 -22.38 6.00
CA THR A 213 6.06 -22.39 5.65
C THR A 213 6.92 -23.14 6.67
N SER A 214 6.42 -23.23 7.91
CA SER A 214 7.01 -23.98 9.00
C SER A 214 5.93 -24.52 9.93
N VAL A 215 6.24 -25.60 10.65
CA VAL A 215 5.40 -26.14 11.72
C VAL A 215 6.28 -26.58 12.89
N ASP A 216 5.91 -26.18 14.11
CA ASP A 216 6.52 -26.65 15.36
C ASP A 216 5.72 -27.85 15.89
N ILE A 217 6.24 -29.06 15.69
CA ILE A 217 5.62 -30.29 16.18
C ILE A 217 6.11 -30.53 17.61
N ARG A 218 5.23 -30.27 18.58
CA ARG A 218 5.55 -30.38 20.01
C ARG A 218 5.81 -31.82 20.43
N SER A 219 6.62 -32.00 21.48
CA SER A 219 6.94 -33.29 22.10
C SER A 219 5.74 -34.01 22.75
N SER A 220 4.58 -33.36 22.79
CA SER A 220 3.33 -34.00 23.20
C SER A 220 2.73 -34.89 22.11
N VAL A 221 3.03 -34.60 20.83
CA VAL A 221 2.46 -35.29 19.68
C VAL A 221 3.07 -36.68 19.57
N THR A 222 2.21 -37.68 19.47
CA THR A 222 2.59 -39.09 19.27
C THR A 222 2.19 -39.62 17.91
N THR A 223 1.19 -39.02 17.26
CA THR A 223 0.66 -39.47 15.97
C THR A 223 0.38 -38.30 15.05
N ILE A 224 0.87 -38.39 13.81
CA ILE A 224 0.57 -37.45 12.73
C ILE A 224 -0.15 -38.25 11.66
N GLU A 225 -1.45 -38.01 11.44
CA GLU A 225 -2.24 -38.87 10.55
C GLU A 225 -2.07 -38.55 9.06
N LYS A 226 -2.73 -39.37 8.23
CA LYS A 226 -2.70 -39.30 6.77
C LYS A 226 -2.92 -37.87 6.27
N SER A 227 -1.98 -37.38 5.47
CA SER A 227 -2.05 -36.05 4.82
C SER A 227 -2.24 -34.85 5.76
N ALA A 228 -1.95 -34.98 7.07
CA ALA A 228 -2.19 -33.93 8.07
C ALA A 228 -1.65 -32.54 7.67
N PHE A 229 -0.46 -32.49 7.06
CA PHE A 229 0.21 -31.28 6.57
C PHE A 229 0.44 -31.31 5.05
N GLY A 230 -0.34 -32.09 4.31
CA GLY A 230 -0.20 -32.20 2.86
C GLY A 230 -0.56 -30.91 2.12
N PHE A 231 0.04 -30.65 0.96
CA PHE A 231 -0.22 -29.44 0.16
C PHE A 231 -0.01 -28.13 0.94
N ASN A 232 1.18 -27.97 1.51
CA ASN A 232 1.64 -26.76 2.20
C ASN A 232 2.93 -26.22 1.54
N GLN A 233 3.60 -25.27 2.18
CA GLN A 233 4.83 -24.63 1.69
C GLN A 233 6.04 -24.96 2.60
N LEU A 234 6.00 -26.05 3.37
CA LEU A 234 7.03 -26.38 4.36
C LEU A 234 8.37 -26.63 3.66
N THR A 235 9.44 -25.99 4.13
CA THR A 235 10.80 -26.16 3.60
C THR A 235 11.67 -27.12 4.41
N SER A 236 11.27 -27.38 5.65
CA SER A 236 11.86 -28.39 6.52
C SER A 236 10.85 -28.79 7.58
N VAL A 237 11.08 -29.92 8.24
CA VAL A 237 10.30 -30.32 9.42
C VAL A 237 11.17 -31.11 10.39
N GLU A 238 10.98 -30.83 11.68
CA GLU A 238 11.59 -31.57 12.78
C GLU A 238 10.54 -32.51 13.39
N ILE A 239 10.84 -33.80 13.43
CA ILE A 239 10.01 -34.83 14.02
C ILE A 239 10.58 -35.17 15.40
N PRO A 240 9.91 -34.79 16.50
CA PRO A 240 10.40 -35.07 17.85
C PRO A 240 10.35 -36.57 18.15
N SER A 241 11.15 -37.01 19.12
CA SER A 241 11.24 -38.43 19.53
C SER A 241 9.94 -39.00 20.10
N SER A 242 8.99 -38.14 20.47
CA SER A 242 7.67 -38.53 20.95
C SER A 242 6.76 -39.09 19.84
N VAL A 243 7.00 -38.73 18.58
CA VAL A 243 6.20 -39.16 17.44
C VAL A 243 6.49 -40.64 17.17
N LYS A 244 5.45 -41.46 17.23
CA LYS A 244 5.49 -42.91 17.04
C LYS A 244 5.01 -43.33 15.66
N ILE A 245 4.07 -42.61 15.09
CA ILE A 245 3.43 -42.96 13.81
C ILE A 245 3.31 -41.69 12.95
N ILE A 246 3.72 -41.80 11.68
CA ILE A 246 3.49 -40.79 10.65
C ILE A 246 2.73 -41.43 9.50
N GLY A 247 1.51 -40.95 9.28
CA GLY A 247 0.59 -41.44 8.29
C GLY A 247 1.01 -41.15 6.84
N THR A 248 0.44 -41.91 5.92
CA THR A 248 0.69 -41.76 4.48
C THR A 248 0.46 -40.33 3.99
N GLY A 249 1.42 -39.81 3.22
CA GLY A 249 1.39 -38.46 2.66
C GLY A 249 1.26 -37.33 3.70
N ALA A 250 1.52 -37.57 4.99
CA ALA A 250 1.40 -36.55 6.06
C ALA A 250 2.04 -35.22 5.70
N PHE A 251 3.19 -35.23 5.02
CA PHE A 251 3.92 -34.07 4.55
C PHE A 251 4.07 -34.04 3.03
N SER A 252 3.17 -34.71 2.31
CA SER A 252 3.23 -34.74 0.84
C SER A 252 2.98 -33.37 0.23
N ARG A 253 3.55 -33.12 -0.95
CA ARG A 253 3.36 -31.87 -1.71
C ARG A 253 3.69 -30.62 -0.89
N ASN A 254 4.83 -30.67 -0.21
CA ASN A 254 5.53 -29.54 0.38
C ASN A 254 6.80 -29.22 -0.42
N LYS A 255 7.61 -28.27 0.07
CA LYS A 255 8.89 -27.84 -0.49
C LYS A 255 10.09 -28.33 0.36
N LEU A 256 9.94 -29.51 1.00
CA LEU A 256 10.89 -29.94 2.03
C LEU A 256 12.28 -30.19 1.43
N ASN A 257 13.28 -29.46 1.92
CA ASN A 257 14.69 -29.65 1.57
C ASN A 257 15.33 -30.76 2.43
N PHE A 258 14.89 -30.87 3.68
CA PHE A 258 15.32 -31.91 4.61
C PHE A 258 14.27 -32.19 5.69
N VAL A 259 14.37 -33.35 6.32
CA VAL A 259 13.56 -33.77 7.46
C VAL A 259 14.48 -34.28 8.56
N ILE A 260 14.33 -33.78 9.78
CA ILE A 260 15.11 -34.21 10.94
C ILE A 260 14.24 -35.13 11.79
N PHE A 261 14.71 -36.34 12.05
CA PHE A 261 14.09 -37.28 12.98
C PHE A 261 14.91 -37.35 14.28
N HIS A 262 14.28 -37.03 15.41
CA HIS A 262 14.87 -37.20 16.73
C HIS A 262 14.55 -38.56 17.38
N GLY A 263 13.66 -39.35 16.77
CA GLY A 263 13.30 -40.70 17.19
C GLY A 263 13.12 -41.64 16.02
N THR A 264 12.41 -42.74 16.24
CA THR A 264 12.25 -43.84 15.27
C THR A 264 10.76 -44.10 15.01
N PRO A 265 10.04 -43.17 14.36
CA PRO A 265 8.63 -43.36 14.09
C PRO A 265 8.40 -44.47 13.06
N GLN A 266 7.29 -45.19 13.21
CA GLN A 266 6.72 -45.98 12.13
C GLN A 266 6.21 -45.04 11.04
N LEU A 267 6.59 -45.31 9.80
CA LEU A 267 6.14 -44.57 8.63
C LEU A 267 5.12 -45.42 7.87
N ASP A 268 3.89 -44.95 7.81
CA ASP A 268 2.83 -45.64 7.07
C ASP A 268 2.88 -45.25 5.59
N SER A 269 2.83 -46.24 4.71
CA SER A 269 2.76 -46.05 3.26
C SER A 269 1.62 -46.88 2.66
N ASP A 270 1.04 -46.36 1.58
CA ASP A 270 0.08 -47.09 0.75
C ASP A 270 0.44 -46.91 -0.73
N TYR A 271 -0.46 -47.25 -1.66
CA TYR A 271 -0.23 -47.09 -3.10
C TYR A 271 -0.03 -45.62 -3.53
N THR A 272 -0.32 -44.65 -2.67
CA THR A 272 -0.06 -43.21 -2.82
C THR A 272 1.29 -42.80 -2.22
N GLY A 273 2.16 -43.74 -1.84
CA GLY A 273 3.52 -43.48 -1.37
C GLY A 273 3.65 -43.31 0.15
N GLY A 274 4.84 -42.91 0.60
CA GLY A 274 5.15 -42.69 2.02
C GLY A 274 4.73 -41.31 2.55
N PRO A 275 5.00 -41.02 3.83
CA PRO A 275 4.63 -39.76 4.49
C PRO A 275 5.20 -38.49 3.84
N PHE A 276 6.37 -38.59 3.22
CA PHE A 276 7.12 -37.48 2.61
C PHE A 276 7.14 -37.54 1.07
N SER A 277 6.19 -38.26 0.47
CA SER A 277 6.09 -38.44 -0.99
C SER A 277 5.70 -37.15 -1.72
N TYR A 278 5.95 -37.11 -3.03
CA TYR A 278 5.49 -36.06 -3.95
C TYR A 278 5.82 -34.62 -3.52
N GLN A 279 7.06 -34.37 -3.09
CA GLN A 279 7.52 -33.00 -2.86
C GLN A 279 7.53 -32.21 -4.18
N PHE A 280 7.33 -30.91 -4.09
CA PHE A 280 7.31 -29.99 -5.21
C PHE A 280 8.07 -28.73 -4.83
N LYS A 281 8.96 -28.23 -5.69
CA LYS A 281 9.70 -27.00 -5.45
C LYS A 281 9.78 -26.23 -6.75
N ASP A 282 8.84 -25.32 -6.95
CA ASP A 282 8.79 -24.42 -8.10
C ASP A 282 8.91 -25.18 -9.44
N ASN A 283 10.03 -25.09 -10.17
CA ASN A 283 10.24 -25.81 -11.44
C ASN A 283 11.15 -27.06 -11.29
N ASP A 284 11.46 -27.47 -10.06
CA ASP A 284 12.31 -28.62 -9.77
C ASP A 284 11.48 -29.91 -9.60
N PHE A 285 11.93 -30.98 -10.23
CA PHE A 285 11.39 -32.32 -10.03
C PHE A 285 12.04 -33.00 -8.83
N PHE A 286 11.22 -33.47 -7.89
CA PHE A 286 11.67 -34.27 -6.76
C PHE A 286 12.16 -35.66 -7.22
N LYS A 287 13.41 -36.00 -6.92
CA LYS A 287 14.04 -37.28 -7.30
C LYS A 287 14.01 -38.34 -6.21
N GLY A 288 13.90 -37.92 -4.96
CA GLY A 288 13.87 -38.80 -3.82
C GLY A 288 14.57 -38.22 -2.61
N TRP A 289 14.64 -39.03 -1.56
CA TRP A 289 15.27 -38.72 -0.30
C TRP A 289 16.62 -39.45 -0.16
N PHE A 290 17.57 -38.81 0.50
CA PHE A 290 18.92 -39.29 0.73
C PHE A 290 19.33 -39.11 2.19
N GLU A 291 20.18 -39.99 2.71
CA GLU A 291 20.60 -40.00 4.12
C GLU A 291 21.77 -39.06 4.40
N ASP A 292 22.42 -38.56 3.35
CA ASP A 292 23.58 -37.67 3.43
C ASP A 292 23.35 -36.38 2.64
N PRO A 293 23.93 -35.26 3.08
CA PRO A 293 23.76 -33.98 2.41
C PRO A 293 24.41 -33.91 1.01
N ASN A 294 25.30 -34.85 0.68
CA ASN A 294 25.89 -34.95 -0.66
C ASN A 294 25.03 -35.76 -1.64
N LEU A 295 23.86 -36.26 -1.21
CA LEU A 295 22.90 -36.99 -2.03
C LEU A 295 23.48 -38.26 -2.67
N THR A 296 24.29 -39.01 -1.90
CA THR A 296 24.98 -40.22 -2.39
C THR A 296 24.32 -41.52 -1.92
N ILE A 297 23.63 -41.51 -0.78
CA ILE A 297 23.00 -42.66 -0.15
C ILE A 297 21.48 -42.46 -0.20
N LYS A 298 20.81 -43.16 -1.13
CA LYS A 298 19.35 -43.09 -1.24
C LYS A 298 18.70 -43.68 0.01
N TRP A 299 17.75 -42.95 0.58
CA TRP A 299 17.01 -43.37 1.77
C TRP A 299 16.08 -44.54 1.48
N THR A 300 16.01 -45.47 2.43
CA THR A 300 15.25 -46.73 2.33
C THR A 300 13.82 -46.65 2.88
N GLU A 301 13.30 -45.43 3.11
CA GLU A 301 11.98 -45.18 3.69
C GLU A 301 11.76 -45.79 5.09
N SER A 302 12.85 -45.93 5.86
CA SER A 302 12.82 -46.43 7.24
C SER A 302 13.66 -45.56 8.18
N VAL A 303 13.28 -45.50 9.46
CA VAL A 303 13.99 -44.72 10.49
C VAL A 303 14.30 -45.62 11.68
N SER A 304 15.47 -46.27 11.66
CA SER A 304 15.94 -47.16 12.73
C SER A 304 16.74 -46.44 13.82
N GLN A 305 17.16 -45.20 13.56
CA GLN A 305 17.87 -44.32 14.49
C GLN A 305 17.59 -42.85 14.13
N PRO A 306 17.84 -41.89 15.03
CA PRO A 306 17.78 -40.46 14.69
C PRO A 306 18.63 -40.16 13.45
N ILE A 307 18.04 -39.49 12.46
CA ILE A 307 18.62 -39.26 11.14
C ILE A 307 18.08 -37.96 10.55
N THR A 308 18.85 -37.35 9.66
CA THR A 308 18.34 -36.28 8.77
C THR A 308 18.33 -36.82 7.35
N ILE A 309 17.20 -36.70 6.67
CA ILE A 309 17.10 -37.02 5.24
C ILE A 309 17.03 -35.74 4.42
N TYR A 310 17.62 -35.74 3.23
CA TYR A 310 17.74 -34.61 2.32
C TYR A 310 17.06 -34.92 0.99
N SER A 311 16.36 -33.95 0.42
CA SER A 311 15.70 -34.09 -0.87
C SER A 311 16.67 -33.82 -2.03
N GLU A 312 16.63 -34.63 -3.07
CA GLU A 312 17.26 -34.32 -4.35
C GLU A 312 16.24 -33.67 -5.31
N TRP A 313 16.68 -32.60 -5.97
CA TRP A 313 15.90 -31.81 -6.92
C TRP A 313 16.58 -31.80 -8.28
N LYS A 314 15.85 -32.11 -9.35
CA LYS A 314 16.32 -32.00 -10.73
C LYS A 314 15.61 -30.86 -11.44
N LYS A 315 16.39 -29.87 -11.91
CA LYS A 315 15.93 -28.77 -12.77
C LYS A 315 15.49 -29.28 -14.15
N SER A 316 14.42 -28.69 -14.69
CA SER A 316 13.92 -28.92 -16.05
C SER A 316 14.49 -27.88 -17.00
N TYR A 317 15.18 -28.33 -18.05
CA TYR A 317 15.70 -27.45 -19.10
C TYR A 317 15.09 -27.82 -20.44
N TYR A 318 14.84 -26.81 -21.28
CA TYR A 318 14.40 -26.96 -22.65
C TYR A 318 15.41 -26.33 -23.61
N ASN A 319 15.55 -26.98 -24.77
CA ASN A 319 16.37 -26.49 -25.88
C ASN A 319 15.54 -25.57 -26.77
N VAL A 320 16.05 -24.38 -27.04
CA VAL A 320 15.53 -23.45 -28.04
C VAL A 320 16.51 -23.39 -29.21
N ASN A 321 16.06 -23.87 -30.35
CA ASN A 321 16.80 -23.77 -31.61
C ASN A 321 16.38 -22.53 -32.38
N PHE A 322 17.25 -22.03 -33.26
CA PHE A 322 17.00 -20.86 -34.09
C PHE A 322 17.21 -21.24 -35.56
N ASP A 323 16.14 -21.20 -36.33
CA ASP A 323 16.18 -21.37 -37.78
C ASP A 323 16.26 -19.98 -38.42
N SER A 324 17.45 -19.60 -38.88
CA SER A 324 17.72 -18.29 -39.47
C SER A 324 17.14 -18.12 -40.88
N ASP A 325 16.50 -19.15 -41.46
CA ASP A 325 15.96 -19.12 -42.82
C ASP A 325 16.98 -18.61 -43.86
N GLY A 326 18.19 -19.19 -43.86
CA GLY A 326 19.26 -18.83 -44.78
C GLY A 326 20.05 -17.56 -44.42
N GLY A 327 19.83 -16.99 -43.23
CA GLY A 327 20.77 -16.04 -42.61
C GLY A 327 21.91 -16.75 -41.85
N SER A 328 22.81 -15.97 -41.24
CA SER A 328 23.92 -16.48 -40.44
C SER A 328 23.45 -17.38 -39.29
N GLU A 329 24.25 -18.38 -38.94
CA GLU A 329 23.91 -19.37 -37.90
C GLU A 329 23.72 -18.71 -36.52
N VAL A 330 22.70 -19.18 -35.79
CA VAL A 330 22.42 -18.75 -34.42
C VAL A 330 22.41 -19.98 -33.53
N SER A 331 23.34 -20.03 -32.58
CA SER A 331 23.50 -21.19 -31.69
C SER A 331 22.26 -21.41 -30.82
N ALA A 332 21.89 -22.68 -30.64
CA ALA A 332 20.82 -23.08 -29.75
C ALA A 332 21.10 -22.64 -28.30
N LYS A 333 20.03 -22.31 -27.56
CA LYS A 333 20.10 -21.96 -26.13
C LYS A 333 19.40 -23.02 -25.30
N VAL A 334 19.96 -23.28 -24.11
CA VAL A 334 19.33 -24.12 -23.08
C VAL A 334 18.74 -23.17 -22.04
N VAL A 335 17.42 -23.28 -21.80
CA VAL A 335 16.68 -22.38 -20.90
C VAL A 335 15.94 -23.20 -19.85
N LEU A 336 15.89 -22.69 -18.62
CA LEU A 336 15.08 -23.31 -17.56
C LEU A 336 13.59 -23.22 -17.93
N GLU A 337 12.82 -24.25 -17.62
CA GLU A 337 11.37 -24.24 -17.82
C GLU A 337 10.73 -22.99 -17.19
N LYS A 338 9.85 -22.34 -17.96
CA LYS A 338 9.11 -21.10 -17.64
C LYS A 338 9.95 -19.84 -17.42
N GLU A 339 11.24 -19.85 -17.73
CA GLU A 339 12.03 -18.63 -17.78
C GLU A 339 11.95 -17.93 -19.14
N LEU A 340 12.25 -16.63 -19.14
CA LEU A 340 12.38 -15.82 -20.36
C LEU A 340 13.65 -16.23 -21.11
N LEU A 341 13.53 -16.37 -22.42
CA LEU A 341 14.66 -16.56 -23.32
C LEU A 341 15.38 -15.22 -23.51
N SER A 342 16.70 -15.16 -23.34
CA SER A 342 17.45 -13.95 -23.72
C SER A 342 17.53 -13.83 -25.25
N SER A 343 17.35 -12.61 -25.77
CA SER A 343 17.48 -12.38 -27.23
C SER A 343 18.81 -12.94 -27.74
N PRO A 344 18.81 -13.74 -28.82
CA PRO A 344 20.05 -14.16 -29.46
C PRO A 344 20.69 -13.00 -30.23
N ALA A 345 21.89 -13.23 -30.75
CA ALA A 345 22.48 -12.33 -31.74
C ALA A 345 21.55 -12.24 -32.96
N THR A 346 21.44 -11.05 -33.54
CA THR A 346 20.64 -10.83 -34.75
C THR A 346 21.34 -11.52 -35.92
N PRO A 347 20.71 -12.48 -36.61
CA PRO A 347 21.30 -13.11 -37.77
C PRO A 347 21.42 -12.09 -38.91
N LEU A 348 22.36 -12.32 -39.84
CA LEU A 348 22.57 -11.49 -41.04
C LEU A 348 22.22 -12.30 -42.30
N LYS A 349 21.50 -11.70 -43.25
CA LYS A 349 21.18 -12.30 -44.55
C LYS A 349 21.35 -11.25 -45.64
N ASP A 350 22.21 -11.52 -46.61
CA ASP A 350 22.54 -10.56 -47.68
C ASP A 350 21.29 -10.09 -48.42
N GLY A 351 21.21 -8.77 -48.63
CA GLY A 351 20.07 -8.12 -49.30
C GLY A 351 18.76 -8.18 -48.51
N HIS A 352 18.76 -8.49 -47.21
CA HIS A 352 17.57 -8.52 -46.37
C HIS A 352 17.79 -7.88 -44.99
N THR A 353 16.76 -7.23 -44.45
CA THR A 353 16.66 -6.74 -43.06
C THR A 353 15.96 -7.78 -42.19
N PHE A 354 16.53 -8.08 -41.02
CA PHE A 354 15.93 -8.97 -40.03
C PHE A 354 14.75 -8.27 -39.33
N VAL A 355 13.58 -8.91 -39.37
CA VAL A 355 12.33 -8.38 -38.80
C VAL A 355 12.09 -8.90 -37.38
N GLY A 356 12.44 -10.15 -37.09
CA GLY A 356 12.23 -10.76 -35.78
C GLY A 356 12.16 -12.29 -35.81
N TRP A 357 12.01 -12.88 -34.62
CA TRP A 357 11.83 -14.32 -34.42
C TRP A 357 10.35 -14.68 -34.24
N TYR A 358 9.93 -15.81 -34.81
CA TYR A 358 8.54 -16.27 -34.83
C TYR A 358 8.43 -17.72 -34.30
N LYS A 359 7.29 -18.06 -33.70
CA LYS A 359 7.00 -19.33 -33.02
C LYS A 359 6.78 -20.50 -33.98
N ASP A 360 6.44 -20.19 -35.22
CA ASP A 360 6.03 -21.11 -36.27
C ASP A 360 6.73 -20.78 -37.59
N LYS A 361 6.79 -21.77 -38.48
CA LYS A 361 7.51 -21.63 -39.75
C LYS A 361 6.73 -20.76 -40.74
N GLU A 362 5.43 -20.65 -40.57
CA GLU A 362 4.53 -19.82 -41.36
C GLU A 362 4.64 -18.32 -40.98
N LEU A 363 5.44 -17.99 -39.96
CA LEU A 363 5.73 -16.64 -39.47
C LEU A 363 4.45 -15.89 -39.06
N SER A 364 3.50 -16.61 -38.46
CA SER A 364 2.19 -16.10 -38.07
C SER A 364 2.19 -15.49 -36.66
N GLU A 365 2.99 -16.01 -35.72
CA GLU A 365 3.06 -15.51 -34.35
C GLU A 365 4.50 -15.14 -33.97
N ALA A 366 4.75 -13.86 -33.68
CA ALA A 366 6.05 -13.37 -33.26
C ALA A 366 6.39 -13.85 -31.83
N TRP A 367 7.66 -14.15 -31.59
CA TRP A 367 8.19 -14.41 -30.24
C TRP A 367 8.57 -13.09 -29.56
N ASP A 368 7.97 -12.82 -28.40
CA ASP A 368 8.27 -11.65 -27.56
C ASP A 368 9.23 -12.05 -26.43
N PHE A 369 10.51 -11.71 -26.57
CA PHE A 369 11.55 -12.04 -25.57
C PHE A 369 11.31 -11.42 -24.19
N ALA A 370 10.42 -10.43 -24.06
CA ALA A 370 10.07 -9.82 -22.76
C ALA A 370 8.86 -10.48 -22.08
N LYS A 371 8.06 -11.27 -22.81
CA LYS A 371 6.79 -11.84 -22.29
C LYS A 371 6.69 -13.35 -22.43
N ASP A 372 7.20 -13.91 -23.53
CA ASP A 372 7.07 -15.33 -23.83
C ASP A 372 8.08 -16.16 -23.01
N VAL A 373 7.59 -17.23 -22.39
CA VAL A 373 8.38 -18.15 -21.56
C VAL A 373 8.53 -19.52 -22.23
N VAL A 374 9.68 -20.17 -22.00
CA VAL A 374 9.97 -21.46 -22.61
C VAL A 374 9.32 -22.59 -21.81
N THR A 375 8.33 -23.26 -22.39
CA THR A 375 7.56 -24.34 -21.72
C THR A 375 7.78 -25.73 -22.32
N LYS A 376 8.53 -25.81 -23.42
CA LYS A 376 8.92 -27.05 -24.11
C LYS A 376 10.11 -26.77 -25.03
N ASN A 377 10.72 -27.82 -25.56
CA ASN A 377 11.66 -27.67 -26.68
C ASN A 377 10.95 -27.03 -27.88
N LEU A 378 11.55 -26.00 -28.46
CA LEU A 378 10.97 -25.28 -29.60
C LEU A 378 12.05 -24.74 -30.54
N THR A 379 11.63 -24.39 -31.75
CA THR A 379 12.47 -23.72 -32.74
C THR A 379 11.84 -22.38 -33.08
N LEU A 380 12.61 -21.30 -33.04
CA LEU A 380 12.19 -19.98 -33.49
C LEU A 380 12.67 -19.73 -34.92
N PHE A 381 11.82 -19.13 -35.74
CA PHE A 381 12.06 -18.92 -37.17
C PHE A 381 12.27 -17.43 -37.47
N ALA A 382 13.33 -17.11 -38.21
CA ALA A 382 13.65 -15.74 -38.60
C ALA A 382 12.71 -15.23 -39.71
N LYS A 383 12.24 -13.98 -39.58
CA LYS A 383 11.53 -13.26 -40.65
C LYS A 383 12.42 -12.19 -41.26
N TRP A 384 12.36 -12.06 -42.58
CA TRP A 384 13.21 -11.18 -43.38
C TRP A 384 12.40 -10.23 -44.26
N MET A 385 12.96 -9.06 -44.57
CA MET A 385 12.45 -8.08 -45.54
C MET A 385 13.54 -7.72 -46.54
N LYS A 386 13.33 -7.88 -47.85
CA LYS A 386 14.37 -7.72 -48.89
C LYS A 386 14.65 -6.23 -49.22
N TYR A 387 15.91 -5.86 -49.47
CA TYR A 387 16.33 -4.57 -50.04
C TYR A 387 16.22 -4.59 -51.58
N GLU A 388 15.73 -3.51 -52.17
CA GLU A 388 15.98 -3.17 -53.58
C GLU A 388 17.17 -2.21 -53.64
N THR A 389 18.23 -2.58 -54.37
CA THR A 389 19.47 -1.79 -54.51
C THR A 389 19.31 -0.63 -55.50
N PRO A 390 19.82 0.59 -55.21
CA PRO A 390 19.80 1.69 -56.17
C PRO A 390 20.92 1.55 -57.21
N GLU A 391 20.60 1.87 -58.46
CA GLU A 391 21.53 1.95 -59.60
C GLU A 391 22.45 3.19 -59.50
N PRO A 392 23.63 3.20 -60.17
CA PRO A 392 24.50 4.37 -60.19
C PRO A 392 23.77 5.60 -60.75
N SER A 393 23.90 6.73 -60.05
CA SER A 393 23.41 8.05 -60.47
C SER A 393 24.59 9.01 -60.60
N TYR A 394 24.44 9.97 -61.50
CA TYR A 394 25.37 11.02 -61.81
C TYR A 394 24.71 12.38 -61.62
N THR A 395 25.47 13.32 -61.09
CA THR A 395 25.01 14.69 -60.83
C THR A 395 25.08 15.52 -62.10
N VAL A 396 23.93 16.05 -62.54
CA VAL A 396 23.85 17.12 -63.53
C VAL A 396 23.83 18.45 -62.80
N THR A 397 24.86 19.25 -63.00
CA THR A 397 24.99 20.59 -62.41
C THR A 397 24.64 21.65 -63.46
N PHE A 398 23.99 22.72 -63.05
CA PHE A 398 23.54 23.78 -63.94
C PHE A 398 24.25 25.09 -63.59
N ASP A 399 25.21 25.50 -64.42
CA ASP A 399 25.87 26.79 -64.28
C ASP A 399 25.04 27.85 -65.00
N SER A 400 24.25 28.59 -64.21
CA SER A 400 23.36 29.62 -64.73
C SER A 400 24.08 30.85 -65.29
N ASP A 401 25.43 30.91 -65.27
CA ASP A 401 26.24 32.03 -65.72
C ASP A 401 25.72 33.37 -65.14
N GLY A 402 25.50 33.41 -63.82
CA GLY A 402 25.00 34.60 -63.12
C GLY A 402 23.49 34.87 -63.23
N GLY A 403 22.69 33.91 -63.71
CA GLY A 403 21.23 33.88 -63.49
C GLY A 403 20.83 33.20 -62.17
N SER A 404 19.54 33.10 -61.90
CA SER A 404 19.00 32.42 -60.71
C SER A 404 19.55 31.00 -60.58
N GLU A 405 19.84 30.57 -59.35
CA GLU A 405 20.37 29.23 -59.09
C GLU A 405 19.42 28.14 -59.61
N VAL A 406 20.00 27.13 -60.26
CA VAL A 406 19.29 25.92 -60.67
C VAL A 406 19.92 24.77 -59.91
N THR A 407 19.11 24.13 -59.07
CA THR A 407 19.57 23.04 -58.21
C THR A 407 20.09 21.88 -59.06
N PRO A 408 21.28 21.34 -58.77
CA PRO A 408 21.78 20.12 -59.42
C PRO A 408 20.80 18.96 -59.26
N GLU A 409 20.70 18.10 -60.27
CA GLU A 409 19.80 16.93 -60.29
C GLU A 409 20.62 15.63 -60.37
N GLU A 410 20.29 14.66 -59.52
CA GLU A 410 20.85 13.31 -59.59
C GLU A 410 20.05 12.47 -60.59
N VAL A 411 20.70 12.01 -61.65
CA VAL A 411 20.08 11.27 -62.74
C VAL A 411 20.75 9.91 -62.87
N LYS A 412 19.98 8.84 -63.04
CA LYS A 412 20.55 7.50 -63.21
C LYS A 412 21.35 7.40 -64.51
N GLU A 413 22.40 6.60 -64.50
CA GLU A 413 23.22 6.32 -65.68
C GLU A 413 22.35 5.89 -66.87
N GLY A 414 22.45 6.62 -67.98
CA GLY A 414 21.73 6.34 -69.22
C GLY A 414 20.31 6.93 -69.33
N GLU A 415 19.80 7.62 -68.30
CA GLU A 415 18.51 8.32 -68.35
C GLU A 415 18.64 9.76 -68.87
N LEU A 416 17.52 10.32 -69.33
CA LEU A 416 17.40 11.73 -69.71
C LEU A 416 17.22 12.57 -68.45
N VAL A 417 17.98 13.66 -68.32
CA VAL A 417 17.74 14.67 -67.29
C VAL A 417 16.46 15.44 -67.61
N LYS A 418 15.62 15.72 -66.62
CA LYS A 418 14.41 16.50 -66.83
C LYS A 418 14.81 17.95 -67.14
N THR A 419 14.16 18.58 -68.11
CA THR A 419 14.40 20.01 -68.38
C THR A 419 14.11 20.82 -67.13
N PRO A 420 15.09 21.51 -66.54
CA PRO A 420 14.85 22.35 -65.37
C PRO A 420 14.01 23.56 -65.79
N THR A 421 13.38 24.19 -64.81
CA THR A 421 12.78 25.51 -65.04
C THR A 421 13.85 26.45 -65.56
N ALA A 422 13.56 27.18 -66.64
CA ALA A 422 14.49 28.16 -67.20
C ALA A 422 14.93 29.13 -66.09
N PRO A 423 16.25 29.30 -65.87
CA PRO A 423 16.72 30.29 -64.91
C PRO A 423 16.32 31.69 -65.39
N THR A 424 16.26 32.64 -64.48
CA THR A 424 16.04 34.05 -64.77
C THR A 424 17.30 34.85 -64.48
N LYS A 425 17.73 35.71 -65.41
CA LYS A 425 18.83 36.66 -65.19
C LYS A 425 18.28 38.05 -65.50
N GLU A 426 18.32 38.93 -64.51
CA GLU A 426 17.70 40.25 -64.60
C GLU A 426 18.23 41.04 -65.81
N GLY A 427 17.32 41.55 -66.65
CA GLY A 427 17.66 42.21 -67.91
C GLY A 427 18.19 41.29 -69.01
N TYR A 428 17.94 39.97 -68.95
CA TYR A 428 18.26 39.00 -70.01
C TYR A 428 17.19 37.90 -70.16
N THR A 429 16.75 37.60 -71.38
CA THR A 429 15.99 36.39 -71.75
C THR A 429 16.91 35.16 -71.85
N PHE A 430 16.51 34.07 -71.21
CA PHE A 430 17.20 32.76 -71.27
C PHE A 430 17.01 32.08 -72.64
N ALA A 431 18.12 31.68 -73.27
CA ALA A 431 18.14 31.11 -74.62
C ALA A 431 18.35 29.59 -74.66
N GLY A 432 18.72 28.94 -73.55
CA GLY A 432 18.91 27.49 -73.45
C GLY A 432 20.19 27.06 -72.72
N TRP A 433 20.34 25.75 -72.52
CA TRP A 433 21.47 25.11 -71.86
C TRP A 433 22.45 24.50 -72.87
N TYR A 434 23.75 24.59 -72.58
CA TYR A 434 24.84 24.17 -73.46
C TYR A 434 25.81 23.25 -72.72
N LYS A 435 26.47 22.36 -73.46
CA LYS A 435 27.35 21.31 -72.90
C LYS A 435 28.71 21.85 -72.47
N ASP A 436 29.06 23.05 -72.93
CA ASP A 436 30.35 23.69 -72.75
C ASP A 436 30.20 25.17 -72.41
N ASN A 437 31.20 25.71 -71.71
CA ASN A 437 31.22 27.10 -71.26
C ASN A 437 31.41 28.10 -72.42
N GLU A 438 31.92 27.64 -73.57
CA GLU A 438 32.01 28.42 -74.80
C GLU A 438 30.65 28.53 -75.54
N LEU A 439 29.60 27.88 -75.01
CA LEU A 439 28.23 27.88 -75.51
C LEU A 439 28.13 27.44 -76.98
N SER A 440 28.96 26.46 -77.35
CA SER A 440 29.13 25.99 -78.74
C SER A 440 28.20 24.83 -79.12
N GLU A 441 27.85 23.97 -78.16
CA GLU A 441 26.93 22.84 -78.36
C GLU A 441 25.76 22.89 -77.38
N ALA A 442 24.52 22.94 -77.89
CA ALA A 442 23.33 22.96 -77.05
C ALA A 442 23.02 21.56 -76.48
N TRP A 443 22.57 21.48 -75.23
CA TRP A 443 22.06 20.25 -74.62
C TRP A 443 20.58 20.05 -74.98
N ASP A 444 20.25 18.89 -75.55
CA ASP A 444 18.89 18.49 -75.92
C ASP A 444 18.31 17.54 -74.87
N PHE A 445 17.51 18.08 -73.93
CA PHE A 445 16.88 17.30 -72.86
C PHE A 445 15.97 16.15 -73.33
N ALA A 446 15.58 16.12 -74.61
CA ALA A 446 14.80 15.02 -75.16
C ALA A 446 15.65 13.90 -75.78
N LYS A 447 16.97 14.11 -75.97
CA LYS A 447 17.86 13.16 -76.66
C LYS A 447 19.16 12.84 -75.94
N ASP A 448 19.75 13.81 -75.23
CA ASP A 448 21.04 13.64 -74.56
C ASP A 448 20.84 12.95 -73.20
N VAL A 449 21.55 11.82 -73.01
CA VAL A 449 21.49 11.00 -71.78
C VAL A 449 22.69 11.27 -70.87
N VAL A 450 22.49 11.12 -69.56
CA VAL A 450 23.53 11.35 -68.55
C VAL A 450 24.30 10.06 -68.31
N ILE A 451 25.58 10.04 -68.65
CA ILE A 451 26.46 8.87 -68.48
C ILE A 451 27.66 9.15 -67.56
N GLU A 452 27.79 10.38 -67.08
CA GLU A 452 28.77 10.83 -66.08
C GLU A 452 28.29 12.18 -65.49
N ASN A 453 28.98 12.68 -64.47
CA ASN A 453 28.69 14.00 -63.92
C ASN A 453 28.96 15.08 -64.98
N VAL A 454 27.93 15.87 -65.31
CA VAL A 454 27.98 16.88 -66.37
C VAL A 454 27.55 18.24 -65.84
N THR A 455 28.20 19.31 -66.31
CA THR A 455 27.77 20.69 -66.03
C THR A 455 27.22 21.32 -67.30
N LEU A 456 26.01 21.86 -67.24
CA LEU A 456 25.35 22.56 -68.35
C LEU A 456 25.37 24.07 -68.11
N TYR A 457 25.71 24.84 -69.15
CA TYR A 457 25.94 26.28 -69.07
C TYR A 457 24.80 27.06 -69.72
N ALA A 458 24.28 28.07 -69.02
CA ALA A 458 23.17 28.89 -69.50
C ALA A 458 23.61 29.94 -70.53
N LYS A 459 22.81 30.13 -71.58
CA LYS A 459 22.98 31.21 -72.56
C LYS A 459 21.92 32.29 -72.39
N TRP A 460 22.34 33.55 -72.44
CA TRP A 460 21.50 34.73 -72.16
C TRP A 460 21.46 35.73 -73.32
N THR A 461 20.31 36.39 -73.50
CA THR A 461 20.10 37.49 -74.46
C THR A 461 19.59 38.72 -73.72
N LYS A 462 20.27 39.87 -73.80
CA LYS A 462 19.95 41.06 -73.00
C LYS A 462 18.60 41.70 -73.37
N ASP A 463 17.72 41.91 -72.39
CA ASP A 463 16.46 42.64 -72.49
C ASP A 463 16.62 44.06 -71.93
N GLU A 464 16.27 45.07 -72.74
CA GLU A 464 16.16 46.45 -72.29
C GLU A 464 14.76 46.66 -71.69
N THR A 465 14.71 47.16 -70.45
CA THR A 465 13.55 47.43 -69.57
C THR A 465 13.13 46.30 -68.62
N SER A 466 13.64 46.32 -67.38
CA SER A 466 13.05 45.65 -66.21
C SER A 466 13.54 46.37 -64.94
N GLU A 467 12.60 46.79 -64.09
CA GLU A 467 12.83 47.60 -62.88
C GLU A 467 13.28 46.73 -61.69
N LEU A 468 14.23 47.24 -60.90
CA LEU A 468 14.80 46.58 -59.71
C LEU A 468 13.75 46.46 -58.60
N SER A 469 13.75 45.38 -57.82
CA SER A 469 12.91 45.23 -56.61
C SER A 469 13.71 44.76 -55.39
N TYR A 470 13.28 45.17 -54.20
CA TYR A 470 13.94 44.94 -52.92
C TYR A 470 13.01 44.30 -51.87
N THR A 471 13.61 43.45 -51.03
CA THR A 471 12.93 42.70 -49.97
C THR A 471 12.84 43.49 -48.67
N VAL A 472 11.63 43.66 -48.14
CA VAL A 472 11.37 44.18 -46.80
C VAL A 472 10.95 43.07 -45.85
N THR A 473 11.68 42.94 -44.73
CA THR A 473 11.44 41.94 -43.68
C THR A 473 10.93 42.62 -42.40
N PHE A 474 10.15 41.90 -41.59
CA PHE A 474 9.50 42.46 -40.40
C PHE A 474 9.88 41.69 -39.14
N ASN A 475 10.51 42.36 -38.18
CA ASN A 475 10.80 41.81 -36.85
C ASN A 475 9.77 42.32 -35.85
N SER A 476 8.86 41.45 -35.43
CA SER A 476 7.72 41.79 -34.56
C SER A 476 8.10 42.07 -33.10
N ASN A 477 9.38 41.98 -32.70
CA ASN A 477 9.85 42.23 -31.33
C ASN A 477 9.00 41.52 -30.26
N GLY A 478 8.70 40.24 -30.51
CA GLY A 478 7.94 39.37 -29.61
C GLY A 478 6.41 39.43 -29.77
N GLY A 479 5.89 40.00 -30.86
CA GLY A 479 4.49 39.82 -31.29
C GLY A 479 4.33 38.74 -32.36
N SER A 480 3.12 38.57 -32.89
CA SER A 480 2.83 37.59 -33.95
C SER A 480 3.68 37.82 -35.21
N GLU A 481 3.98 36.73 -35.92
CA GLU A 481 4.84 36.75 -37.11
C GLU A 481 4.22 37.52 -38.29
N VAL A 482 5.05 38.26 -39.03
CA VAL A 482 4.65 39.01 -40.24
C VAL A 482 5.58 38.66 -41.39
N SER A 483 5.01 38.15 -42.48
CA SER A 483 5.78 37.70 -43.66
C SER A 483 6.44 38.86 -44.40
N ALA A 484 7.64 38.61 -44.93
CA ALA A 484 8.39 39.56 -45.75
C ALA A 484 7.67 39.89 -47.07
N LYS A 485 7.98 41.06 -47.67
CA LYS A 485 7.43 41.51 -48.97
C LYS A 485 8.52 41.98 -49.92
N GLU A 486 8.36 41.68 -51.20
CA GLU A 486 9.15 42.26 -52.29
C GLU A 486 8.47 43.53 -52.81
N VAL A 487 9.23 44.62 -52.98
CA VAL A 487 8.73 45.92 -53.45
C VAL A 487 9.66 46.48 -54.50
N VAL A 488 9.13 46.96 -55.62
CA VAL A 488 9.92 47.59 -56.69
C VAL A 488 10.60 48.85 -56.15
N GLU A 489 11.85 49.10 -56.56
CA GLU A 489 12.67 50.23 -56.13
C GLU A 489 11.93 51.56 -56.33
N GLU A 490 11.98 52.42 -55.31
CA GLU A 490 11.26 53.70 -55.22
C GLU A 490 9.73 53.62 -55.09
N GLU A 491 9.12 52.43 -55.02
CA GLU A 491 7.71 52.30 -54.66
C GLU A 491 7.48 52.31 -53.13
N LEU A 492 6.28 52.73 -52.74
CA LEU A 492 5.82 52.70 -51.35
C LEU A 492 5.51 51.25 -50.94
N LEU A 493 6.03 50.85 -49.79
CA LEU A 493 5.75 49.53 -49.22
C LEU A 493 4.25 49.41 -48.86
N PRO A 494 3.49 48.45 -49.42
CA PRO A 494 2.09 48.28 -49.07
C PRO A 494 1.94 47.80 -47.63
N LEU A 495 1.06 48.46 -46.87
CA LEU A 495 0.87 48.26 -45.43
C LEU A 495 0.80 46.76 -45.07
N PRO A 496 1.67 46.26 -44.18
CA PRO A 496 1.68 44.86 -43.77
C PRO A 496 0.57 44.59 -42.75
N ALA A 497 0.30 43.30 -42.51
CA ALA A 497 -0.61 42.90 -41.43
C ALA A 497 -0.05 43.37 -40.08
N THR A 498 -0.90 43.99 -39.25
CA THR A 498 -0.50 44.48 -37.93
C THR A 498 -0.23 43.28 -37.01
N PRO A 499 0.99 43.15 -36.45
CA PRO A 499 1.28 42.08 -35.51
C PRO A 499 0.53 42.32 -34.19
N VAL A 500 0.30 41.26 -33.42
CA VAL A 500 -0.39 41.31 -32.12
C VAL A 500 0.53 40.78 -31.01
N LYS A 501 0.55 41.45 -29.85
CA LYS A 501 1.31 41.04 -28.66
C LYS A 501 0.49 41.30 -27.40
N ASP A 502 0.18 40.25 -26.64
CA ASP A 502 -0.69 40.32 -25.47
C ASP A 502 -0.25 41.44 -24.48
N GLY A 503 -1.23 42.26 -24.05
CA GLY A 503 -1.04 43.35 -23.10
C GLY A 503 -0.28 44.58 -23.62
N ASN A 504 -0.09 44.72 -24.95
CA ASN A 504 0.60 45.84 -25.56
C ASN A 504 -0.05 46.27 -26.89
N THR A 505 -0.30 47.57 -27.08
CA THR A 505 -0.74 48.10 -28.38
C THR A 505 0.45 48.27 -29.32
N PHE A 506 0.26 47.87 -30.57
CA PHE A 506 1.25 48.10 -31.62
C PHE A 506 1.29 49.59 -32.00
N ALA A 507 2.43 50.24 -31.75
CA ALA A 507 2.60 51.68 -31.96
C ALA A 507 3.12 52.05 -33.36
N GLY A 508 3.64 51.07 -34.12
CA GLY A 508 4.14 51.28 -35.48
C GLY A 508 5.44 50.52 -35.77
N TRP A 509 5.86 50.57 -37.03
CA TRP A 509 7.10 49.98 -37.52
C TRP A 509 8.22 51.02 -37.56
N TYR A 510 9.43 50.62 -37.18
CA TYR A 510 10.61 51.49 -37.06
C TYR A 510 11.76 50.95 -37.90
N LYS A 511 12.64 51.85 -38.35
CA LYS A 511 13.74 51.53 -39.28
C LYS A 511 14.95 50.93 -38.57
N ASP A 512 15.01 51.08 -37.25
CA ASP A 512 16.11 50.66 -36.37
C ASP A 512 15.62 49.84 -35.18
N GLU A 513 16.50 49.00 -34.64
CA GLU A 513 16.21 48.09 -33.52
C GLU A 513 16.06 48.84 -32.19
N GLU A 514 16.67 50.03 -32.06
CA GLU A 514 16.54 50.92 -30.91
C GLU A 514 15.20 51.69 -30.88
N LEU A 515 14.36 51.56 -31.92
CA LEU A 515 13.01 52.10 -32.05
C LEU A 515 12.93 53.63 -31.98
N ILE A 516 13.89 54.29 -32.62
CA ILE A 516 14.06 55.75 -32.61
C ILE A 516 13.40 56.39 -33.83
N GLU A 517 13.60 55.85 -35.04
CA GLU A 517 13.13 56.42 -36.29
C GLU A 517 11.98 55.59 -36.91
N GLY A 518 10.77 56.16 -36.96
CA GLY A 518 9.58 55.47 -37.45
C GLY A 518 9.54 55.35 -38.98
N TRP A 519 8.97 54.26 -39.50
CA TRP A 519 8.69 54.08 -40.92
C TRP A 519 7.28 54.60 -41.27
N ASP A 520 7.20 55.58 -42.16
CA ASP A 520 5.95 56.20 -42.65
C ASP A 520 5.55 55.57 -43.98
N PHE A 521 4.61 54.62 -43.96
CA PHE A 521 4.16 53.88 -45.15
C PHE A 521 3.54 54.76 -46.25
N ALA A 522 3.18 56.02 -45.96
CA ALA A 522 2.65 56.95 -46.96
C ALA A 522 3.73 57.78 -47.65
N LYS A 523 4.98 57.78 -47.15
CA LYS A 523 6.05 58.65 -47.65
C LYS A 523 7.38 57.95 -47.87
N ASP A 524 7.69 56.94 -47.07
CA ASP A 524 8.95 56.20 -47.15
C ASP A 524 8.88 55.16 -48.26
N VAL A 525 9.85 55.25 -49.18
CA VAL A 525 10.00 54.34 -50.33
C VAL A 525 11.12 53.34 -50.07
N VAL A 526 11.00 52.15 -50.67
CA VAL A 526 11.99 51.09 -50.52
C VAL A 526 13.07 51.26 -51.59
N THR A 527 14.30 51.57 -51.18
CA THR A 527 15.44 51.77 -52.10
C THR A 527 16.56 50.75 -51.87
N LYS A 528 16.34 49.77 -50.99
CA LYS A 528 17.21 48.64 -50.68
C LYS A 528 16.49 47.65 -49.77
N ASN A 529 17.05 46.44 -49.60
CA ASN A 529 16.54 45.50 -48.62
C ASN A 529 16.61 46.08 -47.19
N VAL A 530 15.50 46.03 -46.46
CA VAL A 530 15.39 46.65 -45.13
C VAL A 530 14.59 45.76 -44.18
N THR A 531 14.96 45.77 -42.90
CA THR A 531 14.20 45.12 -41.82
C THR A 531 13.52 46.20 -40.99
N LEU A 532 12.20 46.08 -40.80
CA LEU A 532 11.43 46.99 -39.96
C LEU A 532 11.09 46.31 -38.63
N TYR A 533 11.24 47.06 -37.54
CA TYR A 533 11.12 46.57 -36.17
C TYR A 533 9.86 47.12 -35.51
N ALA A 534 9.08 46.23 -34.89
CA ALA A 534 7.84 46.60 -34.23
C ALA A 534 8.10 47.36 -32.92
N LYS A 535 7.44 48.50 -32.73
CA LYS A 535 7.38 49.19 -31.44
C LYS A 535 6.07 48.91 -30.75
N TRP A 536 6.18 48.53 -29.49
CA TRP A 536 5.06 48.23 -28.62
C TRP A 536 4.96 49.31 -27.54
N THR A 537 3.81 49.94 -27.45
CA THR A 537 3.44 50.70 -26.25
C THR A 537 2.66 49.77 -25.34
N LYS A 538 3.06 49.67 -24.07
CA LYS A 538 2.30 48.89 -23.10
C LYS A 538 0.88 49.42 -23.06
N ASP A 539 -0.08 48.53 -23.22
CA ASP A 539 -1.47 48.91 -23.28
C ASP A 539 -1.90 49.33 -21.87
N GLU A 540 -2.10 50.63 -21.65
CA GLU A 540 -3.00 51.09 -20.59
C GLU A 540 -4.47 50.95 -21.01
N THR A 541 -4.72 50.39 -22.20
CA THR A 541 -5.98 49.76 -22.53
C THR A 541 -5.74 48.26 -22.69
N SER A 542 -5.47 47.61 -21.55
CA SER A 542 -6.17 46.35 -21.25
C SER A 542 -7.53 46.40 -21.94
N GLU A 543 -7.93 45.37 -22.69
CA GLU A 543 -9.36 45.20 -23.00
C GLU A 543 -10.07 45.50 -21.68
N LEU A 544 -10.79 46.64 -21.61
CA LEU A 544 -11.27 47.14 -20.33
C LEU A 544 -12.32 46.14 -19.91
N SER A 545 -11.90 45.14 -19.13
CA SER A 545 -12.81 44.30 -18.40
C SER A 545 -13.31 45.17 -17.29
N TYR A 546 -14.60 45.44 -17.34
CA TYR A 546 -15.24 46.21 -16.32
C TYR A 546 -15.87 45.24 -15.34
N THR A 547 -15.54 45.41 -14.06
CA THR A 547 -16.15 44.68 -12.97
C THR A 547 -17.59 45.17 -12.82
N VAL A 548 -18.55 44.31 -13.11
CA VAL A 548 -19.94 44.53 -12.71
C VAL A 548 -20.14 43.96 -11.33
N SER A 549 -20.29 44.86 -10.36
CA SER A 549 -20.58 44.49 -8.97
C SER A 549 -22.10 44.50 -8.74
N PHE A 550 -22.59 43.67 -7.83
CA PHE A 550 -24.02 43.55 -7.55
C PHE A 550 -24.29 43.93 -6.10
N ASP A 551 -24.86 45.12 -5.90
CA ASP A 551 -25.38 45.51 -4.61
C ASP A 551 -26.83 45.04 -4.51
N SER A 552 -27.01 43.92 -3.81
CA SER A 552 -28.32 43.32 -3.58
C SER A 552 -29.26 44.19 -2.74
N ASN A 553 -28.85 45.40 -2.30
CA ASN A 553 -29.60 46.31 -1.43
C ASN A 553 -30.23 45.59 -0.24
N GLY A 554 -29.42 44.78 0.44
CA GLY A 554 -29.82 44.00 1.61
C GLY A 554 -30.46 42.64 1.30
N GLY A 555 -30.31 42.10 0.09
CA GLY A 555 -30.56 40.69 -0.23
C GLY A 555 -29.29 39.82 -0.12
N SER A 556 -29.38 38.55 -0.50
CA SER A 556 -28.23 37.65 -0.54
C SER A 556 -27.12 38.17 -1.46
N GLU A 557 -25.86 37.93 -1.08
CA GLU A 557 -24.68 38.38 -1.82
C GLU A 557 -24.61 37.74 -3.22
N VAL A 558 -24.25 38.53 -4.22
CA VAL A 558 -24.07 38.11 -5.61
C VAL A 558 -22.67 38.49 -6.04
N SER A 559 -21.87 37.50 -6.44
CA SER A 559 -20.47 37.70 -6.83
C SER A 559 -20.34 38.61 -8.05
N ALA A 560 -19.34 39.49 -8.03
CA ALA A 560 -19.03 40.37 -9.16
C ALA A 560 -18.57 39.57 -10.38
N ILE A 561 -18.85 40.11 -11.57
CA ILE A 561 -18.53 39.49 -12.87
C ILE A 561 -17.65 40.45 -13.68
N GLU A 562 -16.55 39.94 -14.22
CA GLU A 562 -15.69 40.66 -15.16
C GLU A 562 -16.23 40.50 -16.60
N VAL A 563 -16.48 41.61 -17.28
CA VAL A 563 -17.01 41.61 -18.66
C VAL A 563 -16.19 42.55 -19.53
N VAL A 564 -15.76 42.06 -20.69
CA VAL A 564 -14.99 42.84 -21.67
C VAL A 564 -15.87 43.95 -22.27
N GLU A 565 -15.32 45.18 -22.40
CA GLU A 565 -16.03 46.36 -22.89
C GLU A 565 -16.86 46.06 -24.16
N ARG A 566 -18.14 46.49 -24.15
CA ARG A 566 -19.15 46.31 -25.22
C ARG A 566 -19.70 44.89 -25.39
N GLU A 567 -19.30 43.92 -24.57
CA GLU A 567 -19.99 42.63 -24.47
C GLU A 567 -21.25 42.69 -23.59
N LEU A 568 -22.11 41.68 -23.76
CA LEU A 568 -23.31 41.50 -22.96
C LEU A 568 -22.96 40.90 -21.60
N LEU A 569 -23.44 41.52 -20.51
CA LEU A 569 -23.33 40.95 -19.17
C LEU A 569 -24.19 39.67 -19.08
N PRO A 570 -23.61 38.48 -18.82
CA PRO A 570 -24.40 37.27 -18.58
C PRO A 570 -25.29 37.44 -17.34
N SER A 571 -26.53 36.91 -17.38
CA SER A 571 -27.48 37.09 -16.27
C SER A 571 -26.95 36.48 -14.97
N PRO A 572 -26.86 37.29 -13.89
CA PRO A 572 -26.37 36.83 -12.60
C PRO A 572 -27.42 35.98 -11.87
N ALA A 573 -26.99 35.24 -10.84
CA ALA A 573 -27.90 34.57 -9.92
C ALA A 573 -28.85 35.59 -9.26
N THR A 574 -30.14 35.27 -9.20
CA THR A 574 -31.15 36.16 -8.62
C THR A 574 -30.98 36.23 -7.10
N PRO A 575 -30.74 37.42 -6.51
CA PRO A 575 -30.60 37.55 -5.06
C PRO A 575 -31.95 37.34 -4.38
N VAL A 576 -31.93 36.99 -3.10
CA VAL A 576 -33.13 36.77 -2.27
C VAL A 576 -33.11 37.71 -1.05
N LYS A 577 -34.23 38.37 -0.76
CA LYS A 577 -34.39 39.28 0.40
C LYS A 577 -35.74 39.01 1.06
N ASP A 578 -35.73 38.64 2.34
CA ASP A 578 -36.96 38.26 3.05
C ASP A 578 -38.02 39.38 3.06
N GLY A 579 -39.27 38.99 2.78
CA GLY A 579 -40.45 39.86 2.75
C GLY A 579 -40.52 40.85 1.57
N HIS A 580 -39.67 40.66 0.55
CA HIS A 580 -39.67 41.49 -0.65
C HIS A 580 -39.44 40.63 -1.91
N THR A 581 -40.24 40.84 -2.95
CA THR A 581 -40.01 40.22 -4.26
C THR A 581 -38.94 41.00 -5.06
N PHE A 582 -37.95 40.28 -5.59
CA PHE A 582 -36.91 40.84 -6.47
C PHE A 582 -37.54 41.28 -7.80
N ALA A 583 -37.43 42.57 -8.11
CA ALA A 583 -38.02 43.11 -9.33
C ALA A 583 -37.04 43.05 -10.52
N SER A 584 -35.90 43.74 -10.41
CA SER A 584 -34.82 43.70 -11.41
C SER A 584 -33.57 44.42 -10.89
N TRP A 585 -32.53 44.44 -11.71
CA TRP A 585 -31.28 45.18 -11.48
C TRP A 585 -31.35 46.58 -12.11
N TYR A 586 -30.84 47.59 -11.41
CA TYR A 586 -30.87 48.99 -11.84
C TYR A 586 -29.46 49.61 -11.80
N LYS A 587 -29.22 50.59 -12.67
CA LYS A 587 -27.92 51.27 -12.82
C LYS A 587 -27.61 52.23 -11.68
N ASP A 588 -28.61 52.60 -10.89
CA ASP A 588 -28.52 53.60 -9.84
C ASP A 588 -29.19 53.15 -8.53
N ILE A 589 -28.66 53.62 -7.41
CA ILE A 589 -29.15 53.30 -6.06
C ILE A 589 -30.59 53.80 -5.79
N GLY A 590 -31.07 54.78 -6.57
CA GLY A 590 -32.45 55.28 -6.54
C GLY A 590 -33.46 54.44 -7.34
N HIS A 591 -32.98 53.40 -8.04
CA HIS A 591 -33.74 52.50 -8.91
C HIS A 591 -34.59 53.20 -9.96
N THR A 592 -34.03 54.23 -10.58
CA THR A 592 -34.70 55.05 -11.60
C THR A 592 -34.44 54.54 -13.02
N THR A 593 -33.30 53.90 -13.28
CA THR A 593 -32.90 53.38 -14.60
C THR A 593 -32.60 51.87 -14.53
N ALA A 594 -33.44 51.04 -15.15
CA ALA A 594 -33.27 49.59 -15.14
C ALA A 594 -32.11 49.13 -16.05
N TRP A 595 -31.44 48.03 -15.69
CA TRP A 595 -30.46 47.36 -16.55
C TRP A 595 -31.15 46.28 -17.40
N ASP A 596 -31.02 46.37 -18.72
CA ASP A 596 -31.54 45.41 -19.69
C ASP A 596 -30.42 44.47 -20.18
N PHE A 597 -30.44 43.22 -19.72
CA PHE A 597 -29.42 42.21 -20.03
C PHE A 597 -29.33 41.80 -21.50
N VAL A 598 -30.23 42.27 -22.38
CA VAL A 598 -30.19 41.99 -23.82
C VAL A 598 -29.71 43.20 -24.63
N LYS A 599 -29.93 44.41 -24.12
CA LYS A 599 -29.63 45.67 -24.85
C LYS A 599 -28.50 46.49 -24.25
N ASP A 600 -28.38 46.50 -22.93
CA ASP A 600 -27.34 47.28 -22.29
C ASP A 600 -25.98 46.60 -22.45
N ARG A 601 -24.95 47.41 -22.63
CA ARG A 601 -23.56 46.98 -22.74
C ARG A 601 -22.75 47.67 -21.65
N VAL A 602 -21.78 46.94 -21.08
CA VAL A 602 -20.91 47.47 -20.04
C VAL A 602 -19.80 48.28 -20.72
N SER A 603 -19.67 49.54 -20.33
CA SER A 603 -18.65 50.47 -20.85
C SER A 603 -17.87 51.19 -19.75
N GLU A 604 -18.11 50.84 -18.48
CA GLU A 604 -17.33 51.23 -17.29
C GLU A 604 -17.62 50.29 -16.11
N ASN A 605 -16.78 50.28 -15.06
CA ASN A 605 -17.05 49.55 -13.81
C ASN A 605 -18.36 50.06 -13.22
N ILE A 606 -19.37 49.19 -13.11
CA ILE A 606 -20.71 49.59 -12.66
C ILE A 606 -21.18 48.66 -11.55
N THR A 607 -21.81 49.25 -10.52
CA THR A 607 -22.55 48.48 -9.53
C THR A 607 -24.02 48.49 -9.91
N LEU A 608 -24.61 47.31 -10.12
CA LEU A 608 -26.03 47.16 -10.32
C LEU A 608 -26.73 46.96 -8.98
N TYR A 609 -27.81 47.70 -8.77
CA TYR A 609 -28.55 47.79 -7.53
C TYR A 609 -29.86 47.02 -7.65
N ALA A 610 -30.07 46.03 -6.80
CA ALA A 610 -31.31 45.26 -6.79
C ALA A 610 -32.47 46.16 -6.31
N LYS A 611 -33.55 46.22 -7.08
CA LYS A 611 -34.80 46.84 -6.64
C LYS A 611 -35.73 45.78 -6.07
N TRP A 612 -36.28 46.09 -4.91
CA TRP A 612 -37.18 45.23 -4.18
C TRP A 612 -38.54 45.88 -4.10
N THR A 613 -39.58 45.17 -4.53
CA THR A 613 -40.95 45.50 -4.15
C THR A 613 -41.22 44.84 -2.83
N LYS A 614 -41.45 45.64 -1.78
CA LYS A 614 -41.93 45.13 -0.50
C LYS A 614 -43.25 44.41 -0.76
N ASP A 615 -43.35 43.18 -0.29
CA ASP A 615 -44.58 42.42 -0.44
C ASP A 615 -45.63 43.12 0.43
N ASN A 616 -46.53 43.87 -0.21
CA ASN A 616 -47.59 44.59 0.46
C ASN A 616 -48.62 43.57 0.97
N THR A 617 -48.39 43.04 2.15
CA THR A 617 -49.47 42.55 3.00
C THR A 617 -50.06 43.74 3.73
N SER A 618 -50.94 44.44 3.00
CA SER A 618 -51.95 45.31 3.57
C SER A 618 -52.74 44.58 4.64
N GLU A 619 -52.74 45.19 5.82
CA GLU A 619 -53.82 45.34 6.79
C GLU A 619 -54.81 44.19 7.00
N GLY A 620 -54.84 43.71 8.25
CA GLY A 620 -56.00 42.99 8.77
C GLY A 620 -55.82 42.47 10.21
N GLY A 621 -55.80 43.37 11.20
CA GLY A 621 -56.34 43.04 12.53
C GLY A 621 -55.38 42.96 13.72
N SER A 622 -55.28 44.09 14.43
CA SER A 622 -55.30 44.22 15.91
C SER A 622 -54.40 43.31 16.76
N GLY A 623 -53.37 43.92 17.36
CA GLY A 623 -53.01 43.63 18.76
C GLY A 623 -51.51 43.62 19.07
N GLY A 624 -51.03 44.68 19.73
CA GLY A 624 -49.81 44.65 20.55
C GLY A 624 -48.47 44.60 19.80
N SER A 625 -47.97 45.75 19.37
CA SER A 625 -46.61 45.86 18.81
C SER A 625 -45.55 45.68 19.89
N THR A 626 -45.11 44.45 20.10
CA THR A 626 -43.86 44.15 20.80
C THR A 626 -42.72 44.64 19.91
N LEU A 627 -41.92 45.61 20.38
CA LEU A 627 -40.68 46.00 19.69
C LEU A 627 -39.80 44.76 19.53
N ILE A 628 -39.47 44.37 18.30
CA ILE A 628 -38.57 43.26 18.01
C ILE A 628 -37.25 43.83 17.49
N TYR A 629 -36.14 43.33 18.01
CA TYR A 629 -34.79 43.73 17.64
C TYR A 629 -34.06 42.56 17.01
N THR A 630 -33.20 42.87 16.04
CA THR A 630 -32.40 41.86 15.35
C THR A 630 -31.07 41.69 16.06
N VAL A 631 -30.74 40.45 16.40
CA VAL A 631 -29.41 40.06 16.83
C VAL A 631 -28.68 39.38 15.69
N THR A 632 -27.56 39.97 15.29
CA THR A 632 -26.69 39.46 14.24
C THR A 632 -25.50 38.74 14.86
N PHE A 633 -25.11 37.60 14.28
CA PHE A 633 -23.99 36.79 14.76
C PHE A 633 -22.83 36.89 13.77
N ASP A 634 -21.76 37.58 14.17
CA ASP A 634 -20.49 37.62 13.43
C ASP A 634 -19.58 36.50 13.95
N SER A 635 -19.47 35.43 13.17
CA SER A 635 -18.72 34.24 13.55
C SER A 635 -17.20 34.44 13.57
N ASN A 636 -16.65 35.63 13.27
CA ASN A 636 -15.20 35.90 13.26
C ASN A 636 -14.40 34.82 12.49
N GLY A 637 -14.90 34.46 11.30
CA GLY A 637 -14.30 33.46 10.41
C GLY A 637 -14.66 32.00 10.72
N GLY A 638 -15.68 31.73 11.53
CA GLY A 638 -16.31 30.40 11.68
C GLY A 638 -17.56 30.23 10.79
N SER A 639 -18.21 29.08 10.88
CA SER A 639 -19.42 28.77 10.11
C SER A 639 -20.53 29.77 10.42
N LYS A 640 -21.34 30.06 9.40
CA LYS A 640 -22.37 31.09 9.46
C LYS A 640 -23.48 30.69 10.44
N VAL A 641 -23.86 31.61 11.32
CA VAL A 641 -25.03 31.50 12.20
C VAL A 641 -26.04 32.55 11.77
N SER A 642 -27.27 32.11 11.49
CA SER A 642 -28.34 32.99 11.04
C SER A 642 -28.70 34.01 12.12
N SER A 643 -28.91 35.27 11.72
CA SER A 643 -29.44 36.31 12.62
C SER A 643 -30.82 35.93 13.14
N GLN A 644 -31.14 36.38 14.35
CA GLN A 644 -32.43 36.12 14.98
C GLN A 644 -33.13 37.43 15.33
N THR A 645 -34.46 37.44 15.23
CA THR A 645 -35.28 38.55 15.74
C THR A 645 -35.84 38.18 17.10
N VAL A 646 -35.58 39.01 18.11
CA VAL A 646 -35.98 38.79 19.50
C VAL A 646 -36.78 39.99 19.98
N ALA A 647 -37.86 39.76 20.72
CA ALA A 647 -38.65 40.83 21.33
C ALA A 647 -37.83 41.64 22.36
N TYR A 648 -38.19 42.91 22.54
CA TYR A 648 -37.56 43.82 23.48
C TYR A 648 -37.55 43.21 24.87
N ARG A 649 -36.35 43.12 25.45
CA ARG A 649 -36.08 42.52 26.76
C ARG A 649 -36.28 41.01 26.87
N GLU A 650 -36.40 40.29 25.77
CA GLU A 650 -36.34 38.83 25.81
C GLU A 650 -34.91 38.31 25.71
N LEU A 651 -34.71 37.12 26.30
CA LEU A 651 -33.45 36.40 26.27
C LEU A 651 -33.27 35.72 24.91
N LEU A 652 -32.13 35.98 24.28
CA LEU A 652 -31.73 35.38 23.02
C LEU A 652 -31.48 33.87 23.19
N LYS A 653 -31.88 33.04 22.20
CA LYS A 653 -31.64 31.58 22.23
C LYS A 653 -30.97 31.12 20.94
N VAL A 654 -29.68 30.81 21.00
CA VAL A 654 -28.93 30.26 19.86
C VAL A 654 -29.26 28.77 19.68
N SER A 655 -29.64 28.39 18.45
CA SER A 655 -29.97 27.00 18.09
C SER A 655 -28.76 26.10 17.87
N SER A 656 -27.60 26.69 17.53
CA SER A 656 -26.35 25.98 17.28
C SER A 656 -25.17 26.95 17.30
N ASN A 657 -24.05 26.53 17.89
CA ASN A 657 -22.82 27.31 17.89
C ASN A 657 -22.12 27.26 16.51
N PRO A 658 -21.41 28.34 16.11
CA PRO A 658 -20.59 28.31 14.91
C PRO A 658 -19.43 27.33 15.11
N ALA A 659 -18.89 26.81 14.01
CA ALA A 659 -17.72 25.93 14.01
C ALA A 659 -16.62 26.56 13.16
N LYS A 660 -15.39 26.60 13.67
CA LYS A 660 -14.21 27.10 12.94
C LYS A 660 -13.12 26.04 13.02
N GLU A 661 -12.61 25.62 11.87
CA GLU A 661 -11.62 24.54 11.81
C GLU A 661 -10.38 24.86 12.67
N GLY A 662 -9.98 23.92 13.53
CA GLY A 662 -8.84 24.04 14.44
C GLY A 662 -9.00 25.01 15.62
N HIS A 663 -10.23 25.45 15.95
CA HIS A 663 -10.49 26.40 17.04
C HIS A 663 -11.72 26.00 17.85
N ILE A 664 -11.68 26.17 19.18
CA ILE A 664 -12.84 25.94 20.07
C ILE A 664 -13.63 27.24 20.19
N PHE A 665 -14.96 27.13 20.02
CA PHE A 665 -15.87 28.24 20.24
C PHE A 665 -15.98 28.56 21.73
N ALA A 666 -15.46 29.71 22.13
CA ALA A 666 -15.32 30.12 23.54
C ALA A 666 -16.45 31.03 24.03
N GLY A 667 -17.44 31.35 23.18
CA GLY A 667 -18.61 32.15 23.53
C GLY A 667 -18.85 33.34 22.58
N TRP A 668 -19.98 34.01 22.78
CA TRP A 668 -20.40 35.20 22.05
C TRP A 668 -20.13 36.46 22.87
N PHE A 669 -19.61 37.51 22.24
CA PHE A 669 -19.17 38.74 22.90
C PHE A 669 -19.87 39.97 22.31
N LYS A 670 -20.09 41.00 23.13
CA LYS A 670 -20.85 42.20 22.75
C LYS A 670 -20.04 43.19 21.91
N ASP A 671 -18.72 43.09 21.99
CA ASP A 671 -17.74 43.96 21.34
C ASP A 671 -16.78 43.16 20.46
N LYS A 672 -16.24 43.84 19.44
CA LYS A 672 -15.36 43.22 18.43
C LYS A 672 -13.98 42.89 19.00
N GLU A 673 -13.59 43.57 20.08
CA GLU A 673 -12.35 43.37 20.83
C GLU A 673 -12.42 42.14 21.76
N LEU A 674 -13.58 41.48 21.87
CA LEU A 674 -13.83 40.22 22.58
C LEU A 674 -13.55 40.31 24.10
N THR A 675 -13.93 41.44 24.69
CA THR A 675 -13.68 41.76 26.11
C THR A 675 -14.90 41.55 27.00
N THR A 676 -16.11 41.76 26.48
CA THR A 676 -17.37 41.66 27.24
C THR A 676 -18.22 40.52 26.71
N GLU A 677 -18.36 39.45 27.47
CA GLU A 677 -19.14 38.25 27.07
C GLU A 677 -20.66 38.53 27.12
N TRP A 678 -21.41 37.91 26.21
CA TRP A 678 -22.88 37.90 26.20
C TRP A 678 -23.40 36.66 26.94
N ASP A 679 -24.05 36.87 28.07
CA ASP A 679 -24.65 35.83 28.90
C ASP A 679 -26.09 35.57 28.46
N PHE A 680 -26.33 34.47 27.74
CA PHE A 680 -27.65 34.09 27.22
C PHE A 680 -28.72 33.87 28.30
N ALA A 681 -28.34 33.70 29.58
CA ALA A 681 -29.30 33.54 30.67
C ALA A 681 -29.68 34.87 31.34
N LYS A 682 -28.94 35.95 31.11
CA LYS A 682 -29.12 37.22 31.83
C LYS A 682 -29.20 38.46 30.94
N ASP A 683 -28.56 38.44 29.77
CA ASP A 683 -28.49 39.60 28.90
C ASP A 683 -29.75 39.71 28.02
N GLU A 684 -30.39 40.87 28.14
CA GLU A 684 -31.64 41.20 27.46
C GLU A 684 -31.37 41.96 26.14
N VAL A 685 -32.06 41.57 25.07
CA VAL A 685 -31.97 42.29 23.79
C VAL A 685 -32.80 43.58 23.87
N THR A 686 -32.11 44.71 23.97
CA THR A 686 -32.76 46.04 24.13
C THR A 686 -32.65 46.94 22.92
N SER A 687 -31.81 46.58 21.94
CA SER A 687 -31.65 47.23 20.64
C SER A 687 -31.10 46.22 19.63
N ASN A 688 -30.96 46.60 18.35
CA ASN A 688 -30.28 45.73 17.39
C ASN A 688 -28.82 45.55 17.81
N THR A 689 -28.42 44.31 18.08
CA THR A 689 -27.11 43.98 18.66
C THR A 689 -26.36 43.05 17.72
N THR A 690 -25.05 43.24 17.57
CA THR A 690 -24.19 42.25 16.91
C THR A 690 -23.34 41.55 17.95
N LEU A 691 -23.35 40.22 17.94
CA LEU A 691 -22.52 39.38 18.80
C LEU A 691 -21.36 38.80 18.00
N TYR A 692 -20.16 38.86 18.55
CA TYR A 692 -18.92 38.43 17.92
C TYR A 692 -18.42 37.13 18.56
N ALA A 693 -18.13 36.13 17.73
CA ALA A 693 -17.63 34.85 18.20
C ALA A 693 -16.19 34.98 18.70
N LYS A 694 -15.91 34.52 19.92
CA LYS A 694 -14.54 34.36 20.41
C LYS A 694 -14.07 32.93 20.17
N TRP A 695 -12.88 32.84 19.61
CA TRP A 695 -12.22 31.58 19.33
C TRP A 695 -10.98 31.48 20.20
N THR A 696 -10.87 30.39 20.95
CA THR A 696 -9.58 29.98 21.51
C THR A 696 -8.93 29.05 20.50
N LYS A 697 -7.65 29.32 20.17
CA LYS A 697 -6.86 28.40 19.35
C LYS A 697 -6.85 27.06 20.07
N ASP A 698 -7.27 26.02 19.37
CA ASP A 698 -7.39 24.70 19.96
C ASP A 698 -5.98 24.14 20.20
N ASN A 699 -5.41 24.42 21.38
CA ASN A 699 -4.23 23.72 21.88
C ASN A 699 -4.58 22.30 22.39
N THR A 700 -5.75 21.78 22.02
CA THR A 700 -6.33 20.50 22.44
C THR A 700 -6.99 19.71 21.30
N SER A 701 -6.76 20.02 20.02
CA SER A 701 -7.12 19.14 18.91
C SER A 701 -6.05 19.09 17.82
N GLU A 702 -4.81 18.82 18.22
CA GLU A 702 -3.98 17.95 17.38
C GLU A 702 -4.83 16.70 17.05
N PRO A 703 -4.95 16.27 15.78
CA PRO A 703 -5.73 15.08 15.45
C PRO A 703 -5.25 13.95 16.34
N ARG A 704 -6.14 13.48 17.23
CA ARG A 704 -5.78 12.42 18.16
C ARG A 704 -5.97 11.11 17.45
N TYR A 705 -4.89 10.36 17.36
CA TYR A 705 -4.91 9.07 16.72
C TYR A 705 -4.98 7.99 17.78
N THR A 706 -5.90 7.06 17.56
CA THR A 706 -6.04 5.88 18.40
C THR A 706 -5.02 4.87 17.96
N VAL A 707 -4.13 4.51 18.87
CA VAL A 707 -3.20 3.41 18.72
C VAL A 707 -3.77 2.19 19.43
N ILE A 708 -4.08 1.17 18.65
CA ILE A 708 -4.56 -0.12 19.16
C ILE A 708 -3.33 -0.99 19.40
N PHE A 709 -3.23 -1.57 20.60
CA PHE A 709 -2.17 -2.52 20.94
C PHE A 709 -2.70 -3.93 20.76
N ASP A 710 -2.40 -4.53 19.61
CA ASP A 710 -2.67 -5.94 19.36
C ASP A 710 -1.58 -6.78 20.00
N SER A 711 -1.92 -7.37 21.15
CA SER A 711 -0.99 -8.18 21.93
C SER A 711 -0.59 -9.49 21.23
N ASN A 712 -1.09 -9.81 20.02
CA ASN A 712 -0.75 -11.03 19.29
C ASN A 712 -0.85 -12.29 20.17
N GLY A 713 -1.96 -12.37 20.93
CA GLY A 713 -2.25 -13.48 21.85
C GLY A 713 -1.61 -13.37 23.24
N GLY A 714 -1.15 -12.18 23.66
CA GLY A 714 -0.80 -11.88 25.06
C GLY A 714 -1.93 -11.18 25.83
N SER A 715 -1.68 -10.83 27.09
CA SER A 715 -2.63 -10.14 27.96
C SER A 715 -3.09 -8.82 27.35
N ARG A 716 -4.36 -8.47 27.55
CA ARG A 716 -4.97 -7.25 27.01
C ARG A 716 -4.17 -6.00 27.39
N THR A 717 -3.78 -5.24 26.38
CA THR A 717 -3.16 -3.91 26.53
C THR A 717 -4.19 -2.84 26.14
N PRO A 718 -4.56 -1.91 27.02
CA PRO A 718 -5.50 -0.84 26.67
C PRO A 718 -4.98 0.02 25.52
N SER A 719 -5.85 0.34 24.55
CA SER A 719 -5.55 1.31 23.50
C SER A 719 -5.22 2.67 24.11
N GLN A 720 -4.37 3.44 23.42
CA GLN A 720 -4.07 4.81 23.81
C GLN A 720 -4.46 5.77 22.70
N THR A 721 -4.90 6.95 23.10
CA THR A 721 -5.24 8.02 22.18
C THR A 721 -4.26 9.15 22.45
N VAL A 722 -3.39 9.45 21.49
CA VAL A 722 -2.33 10.47 21.59
C VAL A 722 -2.45 11.46 20.46
N ALA A 723 -1.90 12.65 20.66
CA ALA A 723 -2.00 13.75 19.73
C ALA A 723 -1.05 13.59 18.51
N TYR A 724 -1.31 14.31 17.42
CA TYR A 724 -0.54 14.22 16.18
C TYR A 724 0.93 14.59 16.39
N ARG A 725 1.81 13.65 16.07
CA ARG A 725 3.27 13.69 16.29
C ARG A 725 3.68 13.65 17.78
N GLU A 726 2.77 13.35 18.69
CA GLU A 726 3.08 13.05 20.08
C GLU A 726 3.74 11.65 20.18
N LEU A 727 4.71 11.51 21.08
CA LEU A 727 5.30 10.22 21.41
C LEU A 727 4.31 9.40 22.23
N LEU A 728 4.09 8.15 21.82
CA LEU A 728 3.22 7.23 22.54
C LEU A 728 3.85 6.88 23.90
N LYS A 729 3.07 6.88 24.99
CA LYS A 729 3.56 6.36 26.27
C LYS A 729 3.64 4.84 26.18
N ALA A 730 4.80 4.25 26.45
CA ALA A 730 4.95 2.79 26.43
C ALA A 730 3.96 2.15 27.42
N PRO A 731 3.07 1.25 26.97
CA PRO A 731 2.21 0.50 27.88
C PRO A 731 3.04 -0.49 28.71
N SER A 732 2.47 -0.99 29.80
CA SER A 732 3.04 -2.17 30.47
C SER A 732 3.15 -3.33 29.48
N ASN A 733 4.29 -4.01 29.47
CA ASN A 733 4.52 -5.14 28.58
C ASN A 733 3.39 -6.15 28.74
N PRO A 734 2.73 -6.55 27.64
CA PRO A 734 1.76 -7.63 27.71
C PRO A 734 2.48 -8.91 28.18
N ALA A 735 1.76 -9.77 28.89
CA ALA A 735 2.23 -11.08 29.28
C ALA A 735 1.61 -12.15 28.36
N LYS A 736 2.43 -13.01 27.76
CA LYS A 736 1.97 -14.17 27.01
C LYS A 736 2.65 -15.39 27.60
N GLU A 737 1.86 -16.36 28.04
CA GLU A 737 2.39 -17.56 28.71
C GLU A 737 3.42 -18.26 27.82
N GLY A 738 4.59 -18.58 28.40
CA GLY A 738 5.67 -19.24 27.69
C GLY A 738 6.33 -18.39 26.59
N HIS A 739 6.22 -17.06 26.65
CA HIS A 739 6.80 -16.14 25.67
C HIS A 739 7.31 -14.85 26.33
N ILE A 740 8.51 -14.40 25.92
CA ILE A 740 9.11 -13.13 26.29
C ILE A 740 8.65 -12.06 25.29
N PHE A 741 8.10 -10.96 25.80
CA PHE A 741 7.72 -9.81 24.99
C PHE A 741 8.96 -9.15 24.36
N ALA A 742 9.00 -9.09 23.03
CA ALA A 742 10.17 -8.65 22.26
C ALA A 742 9.99 -7.25 21.63
N GLY A 743 8.88 -6.55 21.92
CA GLY A 743 8.61 -5.19 21.47
C GLY A 743 7.36 -5.06 20.60
N TRP A 744 7.03 -3.82 20.26
CA TRP A 744 5.87 -3.44 19.43
C TRP A 744 6.30 -3.12 17.99
N PHE A 745 5.48 -3.48 17.00
CA PHE A 745 5.78 -3.37 15.57
C PHE A 745 4.64 -2.71 14.80
N LYS A 746 4.96 -1.97 13.73
CA LYS A 746 4.01 -1.21 12.89
C LYS A 746 3.19 -2.08 11.93
N ASP A 747 3.69 -3.29 11.64
CA ASP A 747 3.16 -4.22 10.65
C ASP A 747 2.91 -5.59 11.26
N VAL A 748 1.92 -6.30 10.70
CA VAL A 748 1.50 -7.63 11.19
C VAL A 748 2.57 -8.70 10.93
N GLU A 749 3.47 -8.47 9.97
CA GLU A 749 4.62 -9.32 9.66
C GLU A 749 5.80 -9.13 10.63
N LEU A 750 5.71 -8.18 11.57
CA LEU A 750 6.69 -7.93 12.64
C LEU A 750 8.09 -7.58 12.13
N THR A 751 8.16 -6.81 11.03
CA THR A 751 9.40 -6.40 10.36
C THR A 751 9.84 -4.98 10.68
N LYS A 752 8.91 -4.06 11.00
CA LYS A 752 9.17 -2.65 11.32
C LYS A 752 8.86 -2.36 12.78
N THR A 753 9.89 -2.20 13.59
CA THR A 753 9.77 -1.87 15.03
C THR A 753 9.13 -0.50 15.25
N TRP A 754 8.36 -0.35 16.34
CA TRP A 754 7.92 0.92 16.89
C TRP A 754 8.81 1.33 18.06
N ASP A 755 9.46 2.49 17.97
CA ASP A 755 10.30 3.07 19.02
C ASP A 755 9.54 4.18 19.75
N PHE A 756 9.10 3.92 21.00
CA PHE A 756 8.31 4.88 21.78
C PHE A 756 9.05 6.19 22.11
N ALA A 757 10.38 6.25 21.96
CA ALA A 757 11.17 7.45 22.19
C ALA A 757 11.39 8.30 20.92
N LYS A 758 11.13 7.74 19.73
CA LYS A 758 11.47 8.40 18.44
C LYS A 758 10.31 8.44 17.45
N ASP A 759 9.48 7.41 17.43
CA ASP A 759 8.36 7.31 16.49
C ASP A 759 7.17 8.14 16.97
N ALA A 760 6.74 9.04 16.10
CA ALA A 760 5.64 9.96 16.34
C ALA A 760 4.36 9.42 15.68
N VAL A 761 3.23 9.48 16.37
CA VAL A 761 1.95 8.98 15.83
C VAL A 761 1.38 9.99 14.85
N THR A 762 1.29 9.61 13.56
CA THR A 762 0.80 10.51 12.50
C THR A 762 -0.58 10.13 11.95
N GLU A 763 -1.08 8.94 12.27
CA GLU A 763 -2.38 8.39 11.86
C GLU A 763 -2.87 7.31 12.84
N ASN A 764 -4.13 6.85 12.70
CA ASN A 764 -4.62 5.69 13.46
C ASN A 764 -3.84 4.44 13.03
N LEU A 765 -3.25 3.72 13.97
CA LEU A 765 -2.44 2.54 13.65
C LEU A 765 -2.56 1.47 14.72
N THR A 766 -2.35 0.22 14.33
CA THR A 766 -2.28 -0.92 15.24
C THR A 766 -0.82 -1.30 15.43
N LEU A 767 -0.39 -1.37 16.68
CA LEU A 767 0.91 -1.91 17.04
C LEU A 767 0.78 -3.37 17.43
N TYR A 768 1.61 -4.21 16.83
CA TYR A 768 1.59 -5.65 16.99
C TYR A 768 2.72 -6.10 17.93
N ALA A 769 2.38 -6.84 18.98
CA ALA A 769 3.36 -7.39 19.91
C ALA A 769 4.16 -8.52 19.24
N LYS A 770 5.49 -8.43 19.29
CA LYS A 770 6.38 -9.53 18.92
C LYS A 770 6.72 -10.34 20.15
N TRP A 771 6.77 -11.65 19.98
CA TRP A 771 7.03 -12.60 21.06
C TRP A 771 8.22 -13.46 20.70
N LYS A 772 9.14 -13.64 21.65
CA LYS A 772 10.19 -14.65 21.61
C LYS A 772 9.73 -15.81 22.49
N LYS A 773 9.59 -17.02 21.93
CA LYS A 773 9.16 -18.20 22.69
C LYS A 773 10.12 -18.45 23.86
N GLU A 774 9.56 -18.57 25.06
CA GLU A 774 10.29 -18.92 26.27
C GLU A 774 10.68 -20.40 26.17
N SER A 775 11.98 -20.67 26.18
CA SER A 775 12.50 -22.03 26.05
C SER A 775 12.66 -22.67 27.42
N LYS A 776 11.81 -23.68 27.69
CA LYS A 776 11.91 -24.70 28.76
C LYS A 776 11.77 -24.19 30.20
N GLU A 777 11.18 -25.02 31.06
CA GLU A 777 11.41 -24.94 32.51
C GLU A 777 12.93 -24.83 32.75
N CYS A 778 13.35 -23.70 33.30
CA CYS A 778 14.76 -23.45 33.54
C CYS A 778 15.16 -24.13 34.84
N GLN A 779 16.26 -24.89 34.76
CA GLN A 779 16.77 -25.64 35.89
C GLN A 779 17.20 -24.65 36.97
N THR A 780 16.41 -24.53 38.03
CA THR A 780 16.66 -23.60 39.16
C THR A 780 17.57 -24.18 40.23
N THR A 781 17.91 -25.47 40.15
CA THR A 781 18.72 -26.16 41.18
C THR A 781 19.95 -26.84 40.57
N PHE A 782 21.12 -26.60 41.16
CA PHE A 782 22.39 -27.24 40.78
C PHE A 782 22.97 -28.02 41.95
N LYS A 783 23.57 -29.18 41.68
CA LYS A 783 24.04 -30.13 42.72
C LYS A 783 25.24 -29.62 43.54
N ASP A 784 25.91 -28.57 43.09
CA ASP A 784 27.23 -28.14 43.57
C ASP A 784 27.28 -26.69 44.07
N ILE A 785 26.12 -26.07 44.33
CA ILE A 785 26.03 -24.67 44.78
C ILE A 785 25.58 -24.49 46.23
N ASP A 786 25.19 -25.55 46.94
CA ASP A 786 24.57 -25.45 48.27
C ASP A 786 25.41 -24.72 49.33
N ASN A 787 26.74 -24.75 49.20
CA ASN A 787 27.67 -24.07 50.11
C ASN A 787 28.38 -22.89 49.45
N ASN A 788 27.89 -22.39 48.31
CA ASN A 788 28.52 -21.27 47.60
C ASN A 788 27.94 -19.92 48.04
N TRP A 789 28.80 -18.91 48.23
CA TRP A 789 28.39 -17.56 48.62
C TRP A 789 27.45 -16.87 47.62
N ALA A 790 27.44 -17.31 46.36
CA ALA A 790 26.57 -16.77 45.31
C ALA A 790 25.34 -17.65 45.03
N LYS A 791 25.00 -18.61 45.91
CA LYS A 791 23.89 -19.56 45.69
C LYS A 791 22.62 -18.87 45.21
N ASP A 792 22.08 -17.95 46.01
CA ASP A 792 20.81 -17.28 45.71
C ASP A 792 20.87 -16.49 44.40
N MET A 793 22.01 -15.84 44.12
CA MET A 793 22.23 -15.13 42.86
C MET A 793 22.28 -16.08 41.66
N ILE A 794 22.88 -17.26 41.82
CA ILE A 794 22.95 -18.30 40.79
C ILE A 794 21.56 -18.86 40.52
N GLU A 795 20.79 -19.17 41.56
CA GLU A 795 19.42 -19.69 41.43
C GLU A 795 18.49 -18.65 40.77
N GLU A 796 18.61 -17.37 41.13
CA GLU A 796 17.81 -16.29 40.53
C GLU A 796 18.19 -16.01 39.07
N ILE A 797 19.47 -16.05 38.72
CA ILE A 797 19.89 -15.91 37.31
C ILE A 797 19.52 -17.16 36.50
N ALA A 798 19.51 -18.34 37.12
CA ALA A 798 19.08 -19.59 36.48
C ALA A 798 17.56 -19.65 36.29
N SER A 799 16.76 -19.13 37.23
CA SER A 799 15.29 -19.02 37.10
C SER A 799 14.88 -18.20 35.89
N ARG A 800 15.73 -17.24 35.48
CA ARG A 800 15.59 -16.40 34.29
C ARG A 800 16.18 -17.00 33.01
N CYS A 801 16.56 -18.27 33.04
CA CYS A 801 17.11 -19.01 31.89
C CYS A 801 18.44 -18.50 31.33
N ILE A 802 19.11 -17.57 32.02
CA ILE A 802 20.41 -17.02 31.61
C ILE A 802 21.50 -18.09 31.79
N ILE A 803 21.46 -18.81 32.91
CA ILE A 803 22.34 -19.92 33.23
C ILE A 803 21.58 -21.25 33.13
N LYS A 804 22.17 -22.25 32.47
CA LYS A 804 21.60 -23.60 32.34
C LYS A 804 22.44 -24.71 32.98
N GLY A 805 23.59 -24.36 33.55
CA GLY A 805 24.57 -25.33 34.06
C GLY A 805 25.13 -26.26 32.97
N TYR A 806 25.77 -27.34 33.42
CA TYR A 806 26.28 -28.42 32.58
C TYR A 806 25.27 -29.57 32.52
N PRO A 807 25.33 -30.43 31.47
CA PRO A 807 24.42 -31.58 31.34
C PRO A 807 24.42 -32.56 32.52
N ASP A 808 25.46 -32.56 33.36
CA ASP A 808 25.56 -33.38 34.59
C ASP A 808 24.73 -32.83 35.77
N GLY A 809 24.13 -31.64 35.60
CA GLY A 809 23.35 -30.94 36.60
C GLY A 809 24.18 -30.06 37.55
N THR A 810 25.44 -29.75 37.21
CA THR A 810 26.33 -28.86 37.97
C THR A 810 26.39 -27.45 37.38
N PHE A 811 26.67 -26.44 38.20
CA PHE A 811 26.99 -25.08 37.76
C PHE A 811 28.50 -24.81 37.72
N ARG A 812 29.28 -25.47 38.57
CA ARG A 812 30.72 -25.29 38.78
C ARG A 812 31.08 -23.85 39.16
N PRO A 813 30.60 -23.33 40.30
CA PRO A 813 30.72 -21.90 40.64
C PRO A 813 32.15 -21.40 40.76
N ASN A 814 33.11 -22.27 41.11
CA ASN A 814 34.51 -21.91 41.33
C ASN A 814 35.39 -22.06 40.07
N ASP A 815 34.87 -22.65 38.99
CA ASP A 815 35.60 -22.76 37.73
C ASP A 815 35.74 -21.37 37.08
N MET A 816 36.86 -21.15 36.40
CA MET A 816 37.10 -19.93 35.63
C MET A 816 36.14 -19.85 34.43
N ILE A 817 35.53 -18.69 34.23
CA ILE A 817 34.57 -18.49 33.15
C ILE A 817 35.29 -18.16 31.83
N GLN A 818 34.91 -18.87 30.77
CA GLN A 818 35.42 -18.65 29.42
C GLN A 818 34.64 -17.57 28.69
N ARG A 819 35.28 -16.91 27.72
CA ARG A 819 34.71 -15.82 26.91
C ARG A 819 33.40 -16.23 26.21
N GLN A 820 33.31 -17.46 25.69
CA GLN A 820 32.10 -17.97 25.06
C GLN A 820 30.90 -18.06 26.02
N HIS A 821 31.13 -18.39 27.29
CA HIS A 821 30.07 -18.47 28.30
C HIS A 821 29.55 -17.08 28.68
N VAL A 822 30.43 -16.08 28.76
CA VAL A 822 30.06 -14.68 28.99
C VAL A 822 29.16 -14.16 27.87
N VAL A 823 29.55 -14.39 26.61
CA VAL A 823 28.75 -13.99 25.44
C VAL A 823 27.35 -14.60 25.48
N LEU A 824 27.27 -15.90 25.78
CA LEU A 824 26.01 -16.61 25.88
C LEU A 824 25.11 -16.08 27.01
N MET A 825 25.69 -15.72 28.15
CA MET A 825 24.94 -15.17 29.29
C MET A 825 24.42 -13.75 28.99
N ILE A 826 25.23 -12.90 28.35
CA ILE A 826 24.82 -11.54 27.96
C ILE A 826 23.71 -11.59 26.90
N GLU A 827 23.83 -12.43 25.87
CA GLU A 827 22.78 -12.58 24.85
C GLU A 827 21.44 -13.03 25.44
N ARG A 828 21.48 -13.92 26.44
CA ARG A 828 20.26 -14.37 27.12
C ARG A 828 19.65 -13.33 28.03
N ALA A 829 20.49 -12.48 28.63
CA ALA A 829 20.06 -11.50 29.61
C ALA A 829 19.51 -10.21 28.99
N LEU A 830 19.99 -9.83 27.80
CA LEU A 830 19.73 -8.51 27.23
C LEU A 830 19.23 -8.57 25.78
N PRO A 831 18.24 -7.74 25.40
CA PRO A 831 17.91 -7.53 23.99
C PRO A 831 18.99 -6.67 23.33
N LEU A 832 19.80 -7.27 22.46
CA LEU A 832 20.91 -6.58 21.81
C LEU A 832 20.49 -6.01 20.46
N THR A 833 20.86 -4.75 20.20
CA THR A 833 20.61 -4.06 18.92
C THR A 833 21.87 -4.07 18.07
N GLN A 834 21.73 -4.34 16.77
CA GLN A 834 22.85 -4.28 15.82
C GLN A 834 23.26 -2.82 15.57
N LEU A 835 24.53 -2.49 15.86
CA LEU A 835 25.13 -1.16 15.66
C LEU A 835 26.08 -1.11 14.46
N ARG A 836 26.61 -2.25 14.04
CA ARG A 836 27.56 -2.37 12.92
C ARG A 836 27.51 -3.76 12.30
N GLU A 837 28.11 -3.89 11.12
CA GLU A 837 28.33 -5.20 10.49
C GLU A 837 29.37 -6.04 11.24
N ALA A 838 29.20 -7.36 11.18
CA ALA A 838 30.13 -8.31 11.77
C ALA A 838 31.35 -8.54 10.86
N VAL A 839 32.51 -8.79 11.47
CA VAL A 839 33.72 -9.24 10.77
C VAL A 839 34.09 -10.61 11.30
N SER A 840 34.30 -11.56 10.40
CA SER A 840 34.62 -12.95 10.77
C SER A 840 35.90 -13.02 11.60
N PHE A 841 35.82 -13.67 12.76
CA PHE A 841 37.00 -14.02 13.55
C PHE A 841 37.72 -15.23 12.95
N LEU A 842 39.05 -15.20 12.93
CA LEU A 842 39.90 -16.28 12.41
C LEU A 842 39.70 -17.62 13.12
N ASP A 843 39.30 -17.58 14.39
CA ASP A 843 39.19 -18.74 15.28
C ASP A 843 37.74 -19.11 15.66
N VAL A 844 36.75 -18.52 14.98
CA VAL A 844 35.32 -18.83 15.18
C VAL A 844 34.68 -19.19 13.84
N PRO A 845 34.74 -20.45 13.40
CA PRO A 845 34.10 -20.89 12.16
C PRO A 845 32.57 -20.86 12.28
N HIS A 846 31.86 -20.80 11.14
CA HIS A 846 30.39 -20.81 11.09
C HIS A 846 29.74 -22.02 11.79
N SER A 847 30.47 -23.13 11.90
CA SER A 847 30.04 -24.35 12.60
C SER A 847 30.24 -24.29 14.13
N HIS A 848 30.86 -23.23 14.67
CA HIS A 848 31.08 -23.10 16.10
C HIS A 848 29.73 -23.02 16.83
N PRO A 849 29.51 -23.76 17.94
CA PRO A 849 28.21 -23.82 18.62
C PRO A 849 27.66 -22.46 19.06
N TYR A 850 28.55 -21.49 19.29
CA TYR A 850 28.22 -20.13 19.69
C TYR A 850 28.52 -19.07 18.62
N TYR A 851 28.67 -19.48 17.35
CA TYR A 851 28.99 -18.57 16.24
C TYR A 851 27.98 -17.41 16.17
N GLN A 852 26.69 -17.71 16.21
CA GLN A 852 25.64 -16.70 16.11
C GLN A 852 25.69 -15.69 17.27
N GLN A 853 25.87 -16.14 18.52
CA GLN A 853 25.90 -15.26 19.68
C GLN A 853 27.15 -14.37 19.68
N ILE A 854 28.29 -14.91 19.26
CA ILE A 854 29.54 -14.14 19.12
C ILE A 854 29.35 -13.06 18.04
N THR A 855 28.82 -13.41 16.88
CA THR A 855 28.49 -12.46 15.81
C THR A 855 27.55 -11.36 16.30
N LEU A 856 26.52 -11.72 17.06
CA LEU A 856 25.50 -10.78 17.53
C LEU A 856 26.05 -9.76 18.55
N LEU A 857 26.93 -10.18 19.46
CA LEU A 857 27.60 -9.25 20.38
C LEU A 857 28.66 -8.39 19.68
N GLN A 858 29.27 -8.88 18.59
CA GLN A 858 30.18 -8.07 17.78
C GLN A 858 29.41 -6.98 17.03
N GLN A 859 28.26 -7.34 16.45
CA GLN A 859 27.32 -6.42 15.81
C GLN A 859 26.78 -5.37 16.78
N ALA A 860 26.53 -5.75 18.03
CA ALA A 860 26.10 -4.84 19.09
C ALA A 860 27.23 -3.94 19.65
N GLY A 861 28.45 -4.02 19.10
CA GLY A 861 29.58 -3.19 19.56
C GLY A 861 30.18 -3.59 20.91
N ILE A 862 29.79 -4.75 21.47
CA ILE A 862 30.22 -5.19 22.81
C ILE A 862 31.58 -5.90 22.76
N ILE A 863 31.86 -6.61 21.66
CA ILE A 863 33.12 -7.34 21.47
C ILE A 863 33.78 -7.02 20.12
N ASP A 864 35.12 -7.01 20.11
CA ASP A 864 35.95 -6.77 18.92
C ASP A 864 37.01 -7.84 18.68
N GLY A 865 37.21 -8.75 19.65
CA GLY A 865 38.36 -9.65 19.67
C GLY A 865 39.70 -8.90 19.73
N SER A 866 40.78 -9.60 19.42
CA SER A 866 42.13 -9.03 19.32
C SER A 866 42.91 -9.73 18.22
N ASN A 867 43.57 -8.98 17.33
CA ASN A 867 44.33 -9.51 16.19
C ASN A 867 43.50 -10.45 15.30
N GLY A 868 42.23 -10.12 15.07
CA GLY A 868 41.31 -10.93 14.27
C GLY A 868 40.79 -12.20 14.94
N ALA A 869 41.12 -12.46 16.21
CA ALA A 869 40.68 -13.64 16.96
C ALA A 869 39.80 -13.27 18.17
N PHE A 870 38.76 -14.05 18.43
CA PHE A 870 37.89 -13.89 19.60
C PHE A 870 38.36 -14.70 20.82
N ARG A 871 38.98 -15.86 20.58
CA ARG A 871 39.47 -16.84 21.58
C ARG A 871 38.37 -17.37 22.49
N PRO A 872 37.38 -18.13 21.97
CA PRO A 872 36.17 -18.52 22.71
C PRO A 872 36.45 -19.30 24.00
N ASN A 873 37.51 -20.13 24.02
CA ASN A 873 37.89 -20.97 25.17
C ASN A 873 38.80 -20.26 26.19
N ALA A 874 39.28 -19.04 25.91
CA ALA A 874 40.13 -18.31 26.85
C ALA A 874 39.31 -17.81 28.05
N TYR A 875 39.93 -17.78 29.23
CA TYR A 875 39.34 -17.16 30.42
C TYR A 875 39.31 -15.64 30.30
N ILE A 876 38.29 -15.02 30.89
CA ILE A 876 38.12 -13.56 30.87
C ILE A 876 38.70 -12.93 32.14
N THR A 877 39.42 -11.82 31.99
CA THR A 877 39.87 -11.03 33.14
C THR A 877 38.78 -10.11 33.65
N ARG A 878 38.91 -9.66 34.90
CA ARG A 878 37.99 -8.71 35.54
C ARG A 878 37.89 -7.39 34.77
N ALA A 879 38.99 -6.88 34.24
CA ALA A 879 39.01 -5.69 33.39
C ALA A 879 38.29 -5.88 32.04
N GLN A 880 38.48 -7.03 31.39
CA GLN A 880 37.79 -7.37 30.13
C GLN A 880 36.29 -7.51 30.32
N MET A 881 35.88 -8.15 31.42
CA MET A 881 34.48 -8.22 31.81
C MET A 881 33.90 -6.83 32.09
N ALA A 882 34.62 -5.96 32.79
CA ALA A 882 34.13 -4.62 33.12
C ALA A 882 33.78 -3.83 31.85
N LYS A 883 34.67 -3.86 30.84
CA LYS A 883 34.38 -3.28 29.53
C LYS A 883 33.14 -3.88 28.87
N MET A 884 33.03 -5.22 28.86
CA MET A 884 31.87 -5.88 28.25
C MET A 884 30.55 -5.52 28.93
N MET A 885 30.51 -5.44 30.27
CA MET A 885 29.31 -5.08 31.02
C MET A 885 28.88 -3.63 30.79
N VAL A 886 29.83 -2.68 30.85
CA VAL A 886 29.52 -1.26 30.57
C VAL A 886 28.92 -1.10 29.18
N LEU A 887 29.51 -1.73 28.17
CA LEU A 887 28.99 -1.67 26.80
C LEU A 887 27.64 -2.38 26.65
N ALA A 888 27.48 -3.56 27.26
CA ALA A 888 26.25 -4.34 27.16
C ALA A 888 25.04 -3.62 27.80
N PHE A 889 25.25 -2.91 28.91
CA PHE A 889 24.21 -2.16 29.61
C PHE A 889 24.11 -0.70 29.15
N GLY A 890 24.82 -0.30 28.08
CA GLY A 890 24.75 1.05 27.51
C GLY A 890 25.26 2.15 28.45
N LEU A 891 26.16 1.81 29.37
CA LEU A 891 26.77 2.75 30.30
C LEU A 891 27.97 3.46 29.66
N THR A 892 28.25 4.69 30.11
CA THR A 892 29.41 5.47 29.63
C THR A 892 30.60 5.25 30.56
N PRO A 893 31.79 4.85 30.06
CA PRO A 893 32.98 4.69 30.89
C PRO A 893 33.53 6.06 31.32
N GLU A 894 33.40 6.38 32.60
CA GLU A 894 33.81 7.67 33.17
C GLU A 894 34.27 7.53 34.62
N GLY A 895 35.00 8.54 35.11
CA GLY A 895 35.47 8.61 36.49
C GLY A 895 36.78 7.86 36.78
N ASN A 896 37.20 7.90 38.04
CA ASN A 896 38.36 7.19 38.57
C ASN A 896 37.89 6.11 39.55
N SER A 897 38.43 4.91 39.42
CA SER A 897 38.09 3.78 40.29
C SER A 897 38.44 4.10 41.75
N THR A 898 37.55 3.74 42.67
CA THR A 898 37.75 3.84 44.13
C THR A 898 38.52 2.66 44.73
N PHE A 899 38.76 1.60 43.94
CA PHE A 899 39.55 0.44 44.35
C PHE A 899 41.06 0.72 44.38
N LYS A 900 41.75 0.25 45.43
CA LYS A 900 43.15 0.62 45.73
C LYS A 900 44.17 0.13 44.71
N ASP A 901 43.87 -0.95 43.98
CA ASP A 901 44.78 -1.61 43.04
C ASP A 901 44.45 -1.33 41.57
N VAL A 902 43.54 -0.39 41.30
CA VAL A 902 43.22 0.06 39.94
C VAL A 902 43.98 1.34 39.66
N ASP A 903 45.09 1.22 38.95
CA ASP A 903 45.86 2.38 38.48
C ASP A 903 44.98 3.27 37.57
N PRO A 904 44.90 4.59 37.78
CA PRO A 904 44.12 5.49 36.92
C PRO A 904 44.51 5.42 35.43
N SER A 905 45.76 5.06 35.11
CA SER A 905 46.26 4.87 33.75
C SER A 905 45.93 3.50 33.15
N HIS A 906 45.38 2.57 33.95
CA HIS A 906 44.95 1.27 33.46
C HIS A 906 43.84 1.43 32.42
N TRP A 907 43.94 0.74 31.29
CA TRP A 907 43.00 0.91 30.15
C TRP A 907 41.53 0.67 30.51
N ALA A 908 41.27 -0.10 31.58
CA ALA A 908 39.94 -0.40 32.08
C ALA A 908 39.47 0.50 33.24
N SER A 909 40.28 1.49 33.68
CA SER A 909 40.01 2.29 34.88
C SER A 909 38.61 2.92 34.87
N GLY A 910 38.25 3.63 33.80
CA GLY A 910 36.92 4.24 33.66
C GLY A 910 35.78 3.21 33.63
N TYR A 911 35.97 2.07 32.97
CA TYR A 911 34.95 1.00 32.96
C TYR A 911 34.72 0.41 34.35
N ILE A 912 35.80 0.23 35.13
CA ILE A 912 35.72 -0.30 36.49
C ILE A 912 35.06 0.71 37.42
N ALA A 913 35.42 1.99 37.29
CA ALA A 913 34.81 3.09 38.04
C ALA A 913 33.30 3.15 37.82
N THR A 914 32.86 3.15 36.56
CA THR A 914 31.42 3.15 36.22
C THR A 914 30.66 1.99 36.85
N LEU A 915 31.21 0.76 36.82
CA LEU A 915 30.53 -0.37 37.45
C LEU A 915 30.53 -0.29 38.99
N ALA A 916 31.55 0.32 39.60
CA ALA A 916 31.60 0.53 41.03
C ALA A 916 30.54 1.56 41.47
N ASP A 917 30.39 2.65 40.72
CA ASP A 917 29.40 3.70 40.96
C ASP A 917 27.96 3.18 40.87
N HIS A 918 27.73 2.19 40.01
CA HIS A 918 26.43 1.50 39.88
C HIS A 918 26.26 0.33 40.86
N ASN A 919 27.19 0.12 41.80
CA ASN A 919 27.21 -1.00 42.74
C ASN A 919 27.17 -2.39 42.08
N ILE A 920 27.62 -2.51 40.82
CA ILE A 920 27.63 -3.77 40.07
C ILE A 920 28.82 -4.63 40.50
N VAL A 921 29.99 -4.01 40.66
CA VAL A 921 31.21 -4.67 41.11
C VAL A 921 31.56 -4.25 42.54
N LEU A 922 32.00 -5.22 43.32
CA LEU A 922 32.52 -5.02 44.68
C LEU A 922 33.98 -5.46 44.72
N GLY A 923 34.77 -4.77 45.55
CA GLY A 923 36.15 -5.12 45.83
C GLY A 923 36.24 -6.29 46.83
N ASP A 924 37.43 -6.84 46.99
CA ASP A 924 37.71 -7.78 48.07
C ASP A 924 37.77 -7.07 49.44
N GLU A 925 37.96 -7.84 50.51
CA GLU A 925 38.04 -7.33 51.89
C GLU A 925 39.15 -6.29 52.10
N ASN A 926 40.15 -6.23 51.21
CA ASN A 926 41.24 -5.26 51.27
C ASN A 926 40.94 -3.97 50.47
N GLY A 927 39.79 -3.92 49.77
CA GLY A 927 39.39 -2.82 48.89
C GLY A 927 40.00 -2.91 47.49
N ASN A 928 40.40 -4.10 47.04
CA ASN A 928 41.01 -4.33 45.73
C ASN A 928 40.01 -4.91 44.73
N PHE A 929 40.08 -4.48 43.47
CA PHE A 929 39.30 -5.03 42.36
C PHE A 929 40.04 -6.13 41.60
N ARG A 930 41.37 -6.13 41.55
CA ARG A 930 42.21 -7.11 40.83
C ARG A 930 41.94 -7.19 39.33
N PRO A 931 42.14 -6.10 38.58
CA PRO A 931 41.70 -5.98 37.17
C PRO A 931 42.27 -7.06 36.23
N ASN A 932 43.45 -7.61 36.54
CA ASN A 932 44.14 -8.57 35.68
C ASN A 932 43.91 -10.04 36.06
N GLU A 933 43.18 -10.33 37.15
CA GLU A 933 42.83 -11.69 37.52
C GLU A 933 41.65 -12.22 36.69
N ASN A 934 41.59 -13.55 36.52
CA ASN A 934 40.49 -14.23 35.86
C ASN A 934 39.27 -14.34 36.77
N LEU A 935 38.09 -14.37 36.16
CA LEU A 935 36.82 -14.50 36.87
C LEU A 935 36.35 -15.93 37.02
N THR A 936 35.82 -16.26 38.20
CA THR A 936 35.02 -17.48 38.35
C THR A 936 33.60 -17.28 37.83
N ARG A 937 32.91 -18.39 37.55
CA ARG A 937 31.51 -18.41 37.12
C ARG A 937 30.57 -17.77 38.15
N ALA A 938 30.79 -18.01 39.44
CA ALA A 938 30.03 -17.36 40.51
C ALA A 938 30.24 -15.84 40.55
N GLN A 939 31.49 -15.38 40.41
CA GLN A 939 31.80 -13.94 40.40
C GLN A 939 31.13 -13.21 39.23
N PHE A 940 31.20 -13.78 38.03
CA PHE A 940 30.52 -13.20 36.86
C PHE A 940 28.99 -13.17 37.04
N THR A 941 28.42 -14.24 37.60
CA THR A 941 26.97 -14.32 37.89
C THR A 941 26.53 -13.26 38.88
N ALA A 942 27.31 -13.02 39.94
CA ALA A 942 27.03 -11.95 40.89
C ALA A 942 27.05 -10.55 40.25
N PHE A 943 27.91 -10.32 39.27
CA PHE A 943 27.93 -9.05 38.52
C PHE A 943 26.70 -8.91 37.62
N MET A 944 26.31 -9.98 36.92
CA MET A 944 25.07 -9.99 36.12
C MET A 944 23.83 -9.76 36.99
N TYR A 945 23.76 -10.41 38.16
CA TYR A 945 22.68 -10.24 39.14
C TYR A 945 22.50 -8.78 39.54
N ARG A 946 23.58 -8.11 39.96
CA ARG A 946 23.52 -6.69 40.35
C ARG A 946 23.22 -5.76 39.18
N ALA A 947 23.79 -6.03 38.00
CA ALA A 947 23.55 -5.21 36.81
C ALA A 947 22.09 -5.29 36.32
N LEU A 948 21.41 -6.41 36.57
CA LEU A 948 19.98 -6.59 36.27
C LEU A 948 19.05 -6.00 37.33
N GLY A 949 19.60 -5.42 38.41
CA GLY A 949 18.81 -4.81 39.50
C GLY A 949 18.04 -5.82 40.34
N LEU A 950 18.60 -7.02 40.52
CA LEU A 950 17.99 -8.12 41.26
C LEU A 950 18.43 -8.16 42.72
#